data_AF-W9VSU2-F1
#
_entry.id   AF-W9VSU2-F1
#
_cell.length_a   1.000
_cell.length_b   1.000
_cell.length_c   1.000
_cell.angle_alpha   90.00
_cell.angle_beta   90.00
_cell.angle_gamma   90.00
#
_symmetry.space_group_name_H-M   'P 1'
#
loop_
_entity.id
_entity.type
_entity.pdbx_description
1 polymer ?
#
loop_
_entity_poly.entity_id
_entity_poly.type
_entity_poly.pdbx_seq_one_letter_code
_entity_poly.pdbx_strand_id
1 'polypeptide(L)'
;MSEFNETRKFGKQIQRQQLDLPEYAASFLNYKALKKLIKQLSATPTIPAQSGSTATDTQAALRANKEVFFFRLEREIEKVNGFYLQKEEEFSLRLKTLQDKKRVIQARLAASSRLSASFATLVEGFQQFDNDLNKLQQFVGVNETAISKILKKWDKTSKSRTKEIYLQRAVEIQPCFNRDVLRELADKATTARLDLEAWAEGENIQYEVPRPQDRTIGQRVGTEESDIDLQILQASAAGNVAALREWFLRLGTSPDARDRFTRIFLASISEAPDESLNVFFHSGLIDIHAEDDINERNCLHEATIYGKESVLNYALENGVDLTRVDAYGRVPLHYACLRGRIGMVATLLAAGPSTIDLKDHDNFTPLIHSIVRHRIDCVRLLLANNARIDPQSDNDHIPLNLACQHESIEVAGLLLERNARLLADAEGLFPQHLVARSSQKPDLLLLLRQHGADLNQRDKLYQWTPLFHAASEGRVECLRALLENGADPEALDEKGLTAMYYATWEGHLECMDLLWARTSQHRAEWRSSTRLGVVAPPHSQMLAMEITPEEPAAMDADGIPDLSLPPPIMPLRRYGHSFLDTKTFIAINFDRAAKAIQFFNEARYPAARLTISSKTSDLIPRNLMLPIQEDSRSVYYQIENLSTFSLDFEIFPTFGSKVIAKSVALPDVFQAIDSSAGSCCLPLFDPRLRAVGQLQFNFQVIKPYPGKTLEITQFPFYWRQTSALDDQGGSMTGSSLSGDYLKITVQLTRDRVPVIYPSYFVPHHNLEVSLCQLTYDTLANLGMNGNLLLNDGAPALESVNIIDWKERLSTSIFTLRNVLAAVPVQLNLNLHILYPSNHEDLNLGVYSNIDINTFADAILTEVFDHARALRTLSPDLTRSVVFSSFNPNICTALNWKQPNYPILLCNDLGRLQSALQSSSNALEAGLARGTSIKETARLSQMNNFMGLTCSARILQMVPALTETIKQAGLVLVSDASAEDTTAHGLEADGAVFAMKPDGVSGVMKANGILRFNETVDM
;
A
#
# COMPACT_ATOMS: atom_id res chain seq x y z
N MET A 1 -8.89 11.27 9.96
CA MET A 1 -9.90 11.38 8.89
C MET A 1 -9.98 12.85 8.49
N SER A 2 -9.18 13.27 7.50
CA SER A 2 -9.38 14.48 6.67
C SER A 2 -8.19 14.65 5.72
N GLU A 3 -8.45 14.32 4.46
CA GLU A 3 -7.90 14.97 3.24
C GLU A 3 -6.37 15.17 3.11
N PHE A 4 -5.67 14.14 2.63
CA PHE A 4 -4.63 14.36 1.62
C PHE A 4 -5.29 14.31 0.25
N ASN A 5 -5.42 15.48 -0.37
CA ASN A 5 -5.80 15.61 -1.78
C ASN A 5 -4.61 15.14 -2.64
N GLU A 6 -4.54 13.84 -2.93
CA GLU A 6 -4.19 13.48 -4.29
C GLU A 6 -5.27 14.12 -5.18
N THR A 7 -4.88 15.05 -6.05
CA THR A 7 -5.76 15.63 -7.08
C THR A 7 -6.06 14.59 -8.18
N ARG A 8 -6.47 13.38 -7.80
CA ARG A 8 -7.16 12.45 -8.70
C ARG A 8 -8.47 13.13 -9.09
N LYS A 9 -8.66 13.40 -10.39
CA LYS A 9 -9.97 13.79 -10.94
C LYS A 9 -10.94 12.65 -10.60
N PHE A 10 -11.68 12.74 -9.50
CA PHE A 10 -12.51 11.69 -8.88
C PHE A 10 -13.39 10.85 -9.85
N GLY A 11 -13.83 11.44 -10.96
CA GLY A 11 -14.52 10.70 -12.02
C GLY A 11 -13.68 9.58 -12.65
N LYS A 12 -12.36 9.77 -12.77
CA LYS A 12 -11.40 8.76 -13.23
C LYS A 12 -11.22 7.63 -12.21
N GLN A 13 -11.38 7.90 -10.90
CA GLN A 13 -11.27 6.88 -9.85
C GLN A 13 -12.49 5.95 -9.85
N ILE A 14 -13.70 6.48 -10.00
CA ILE A 14 -14.91 5.65 -10.18
C ILE A 14 -14.78 4.83 -11.47
N GLN A 15 -14.30 5.43 -12.56
CA GLN A 15 -14.07 4.69 -13.80
C GLN A 15 -13.05 3.57 -13.66
N ARG A 16 -11.94 3.81 -12.95
CA ARG A 16 -10.97 2.75 -12.63
C ARG A 16 -11.63 1.61 -11.86
N GLN A 17 -12.38 1.92 -10.80
CA GLN A 17 -13.08 0.91 -10.01
C GLN A 17 -14.20 0.17 -10.77
N GLN A 18 -14.76 0.78 -11.82
CA GLN A 18 -15.72 0.14 -12.73
C GLN A 18 -15.02 -0.78 -13.73
N LEU A 19 -13.80 -0.44 -14.17
CA LEU A 19 -12.98 -1.28 -15.04
C LEU A 19 -12.51 -2.56 -14.35
N ASP A 20 -12.41 -2.54 -13.02
CA ASP A 20 -12.10 -3.73 -12.21
C ASP A 20 -13.22 -4.81 -12.28
N LEU A 21 -14.43 -4.47 -12.75
CA LEU A 21 -15.58 -5.38 -12.91
C LEU A 21 -16.22 -5.26 -14.30
N PRO A 22 -15.55 -5.75 -15.35
CA PRO A 22 -16.02 -5.58 -16.74
C PRO A 22 -17.36 -6.27 -17.00
N GLU A 23 -17.64 -7.40 -16.34
CA GLU A 23 -18.91 -8.12 -16.43
C GLU A 23 -20.12 -7.26 -16.04
N TYR A 24 -19.94 -6.31 -15.11
CA TYR A 24 -21.01 -5.46 -14.58
C TYR A 24 -21.02 -4.06 -15.21
N ALA A 25 -20.13 -3.80 -16.19
CA ALA A 25 -19.91 -2.50 -16.81
C ALA A 25 -21.22 -1.81 -17.26
N ALA A 26 -22.14 -2.56 -17.88
CA ALA A 26 -23.41 -2.05 -18.37
C ALA A 26 -24.41 -1.69 -17.25
N SER A 27 -24.28 -2.33 -16.10
CA SER A 27 -25.20 -2.22 -14.97
C SER A 27 -24.81 -1.10 -13.99
N PHE A 28 -23.59 -0.56 -14.07
CA PHE A 28 -23.16 0.55 -13.21
C PHE A 28 -23.93 1.85 -13.49
N LEU A 29 -24.00 2.70 -12.47
CA LEU A 29 -24.55 4.05 -12.58
C LEU A 29 -23.74 4.90 -13.57
N ASN A 30 -24.42 5.49 -14.57
CA ASN A 30 -23.76 6.35 -15.57
C ASN A 30 -23.43 7.74 -14.99
N TYR A 31 -22.38 7.80 -14.17
CA TYR A 31 -21.93 9.03 -13.50
C TYR A 31 -21.57 10.14 -14.49
N LYS A 32 -21.02 9.80 -15.66
CA LYS A 32 -20.62 10.79 -16.69
C LYS A 32 -21.84 11.46 -17.31
N ALA A 33 -22.88 10.69 -17.66
CA ALA A 33 -24.12 11.22 -18.20
C ALA A 33 -24.83 12.12 -17.18
N LEU A 34 -24.95 11.68 -15.92
CA LEU A 34 -25.55 12.48 -14.85
C LEU A 34 -24.76 13.76 -14.59
N LYS A 35 -23.43 13.70 -14.58
CA LYS A 35 -22.58 14.91 -14.46
C LYS A 35 -22.80 15.88 -15.62
N LYS A 36 -22.95 15.38 -16.85
CA LYS A 36 -23.25 16.20 -18.03
C LYS A 36 -24.63 16.84 -17.91
N LEU A 37 -25.63 16.08 -17.43
CA LEU A 37 -26.98 16.57 -17.16
C LEU A 37 -26.97 17.70 -16.12
N ILE A 38 -26.27 17.55 -15.00
CA ILE A 38 -26.13 18.63 -14.00
C ILE A 38 -25.55 19.89 -14.65
N LYS A 39 -24.52 19.75 -15.50
CA LYS A 39 -23.91 20.90 -16.20
C LYS A 39 -24.89 21.57 -17.16
N GLN A 40 -25.70 20.80 -17.88
CA GLN A 40 -26.74 21.31 -18.78
C GLN A 40 -27.85 22.04 -18.02
N LEU A 41 -28.37 21.43 -16.96
CA LEU A 41 -29.41 22.02 -16.10
C LEU A 41 -28.91 23.28 -15.39
N SER A 42 -27.61 23.37 -15.07
CA SER A 42 -27.00 24.59 -14.53
C SER A 42 -26.69 25.67 -15.57
N ALA A 43 -26.62 25.31 -16.86
CA ALA A 43 -26.30 26.22 -17.97
C ALA A 43 -27.55 26.76 -18.68
N THR A 44 -28.75 26.36 -18.25
CA THR A 44 -30.02 26.87 -18.80
C THR A 44 -30.23 28.29 -18.23
N PRO A 45 -30.24 29.35 -19.07
CA PRO A 45 -30.12 30.72 -18.61
C PRO A 45 -31.38 31.22 -17.90
N THR A 46 -31.17 31.95 -16.81
CA THR A 46 -32.11 32.92 -16.27
C THR A 46 -32.46 33.94 -17.36
N ILE A 47 -33.72 34.00 -17.77
CA ILE A 47 -34.26 34.95 -18.75
C ILE A 47 -33.93 36.39 -18.30
N PRO A 48 -33.48 37.30 -19.20
CA PRO A 48 -33.14 38.68 -18.82
C PRO A 48 -34.41 39.45 -18.43
N ALA A 49 -34.29 40.26 -17.39
CA ALA A 49 -35.37 41.05 -16.83
C ALA A 49 -35.90 42.09 -17.82
N GLN A 50 -37.12 41.91 -18.30
CA GLN A 50 -38.00 43.02 -18.67
C GLN A 50 -39.38 42.82 -18.04
N SER A 51 -39.69 43.75 -17.12
CA SER A 51 -41.01 44.14 -16.62
C SER A 51 -41.97 43.03 -16.13
N GLY A 52 -42.05 42.89 -14.80
CA GLY A 52 -43.27 42.57 -14.05
C GLY A 52 -43.68 41.10 -13.97
N SER A 53 -43.68 40.54 -12.75
CA SER A 53 -44.32 39.28 -12.30
C SER A 53 -43.61 37.91 -12.53
N THR A 54 -42.30 37.80 -12.32
CA THR A 54 -41.52 36.55 -12.61
C THR A 54 -40.81 35.88 -11.42
N ALA A 55 -41.24 36.09 -10.17
CA ALA A 55 -40.71 35.33 -9.02
C ALA A 55 -41.15 33.86 -9.00
N THR A 56 -42.31 33.55 -9.60
CA THR A 56 -42.87 32.20 -9.74
C THR A 56 -42.17 31.35 -10.79
N ASP A 57 -41.67 31.94 -11.88
CA ASP A 57 -41.06 31.20 -13.01
C ASP A 57 -39.65 30.67 -12.70
N THR A 58 -38.86 31.39 -11.90
CA THR A 58 -37.51 30.93 -11.51
C THR A 58 -37.57 29.76 -10.53
N GLN A 59 -38.51 29.78 -9.59
CA GLN A 59 -38.77 28.65 -8.70
C GLN A 59 -39.38 27.46 -9.45
N ALA A 60 -40.27 27.70 -10.42
CA ALA A 60 -40.83 26.64 -11.26
C ALA A 60 -39.75 25.97 -12.13
N ALA A 61 -38.85 26.75 -12.74
CA ALA A 61 -37.73 26.23 -13.52
C ALA A 61 -36.74 25.41 -12.66
N LEU A 62 -36.44 25.85 -11.43
CA LEU A 62 -35.62 25.09 -10.49
C LEU A 62 -36.29 23.79 -10.05
N ARG A 63 -37.62 23.79 -9.86
CA ARG A 63 -38.40 22.58 -9.57
C ARG A 63 -38.41 21.62 -10.76
N ALA A 64 -38.63 22.11 -11.97
CA ALA A 64 -38.58 21.30 -13.19
C ALA A 64 -37.17 20.70 -13.42
N ASN A 65 -36.11 21.49 -13.23
CA ASN A 65 -34.73 20.99 -13.33
C ASN A 65 -34.41 19.94 -12.26
N LYS A 66 -34.96 20.13 -11.05
CA LYS A 66 -34.88 19.13 -9.97
C LYS A 66 -35.59 17.84 -10.38
N GLU A 67 -36.83 17.92 -10.86
CA GLU A 67 -37.61 16.77 -11.31
C GLU A 67 -36.91 16.00 -12.44
N VAL A 68 -36.36 16.69 -13.45
CA VAL A 68 -35.63 16.05 -14.55
C VAL A 68 -34.37 15.32 -14.08
N PHE A 69 -33.61 15.92 -13.16
CA PHE A 69 -32.42 15.27 -12.60
C PHE A 69 -32.79 14.03 -11.78
N PHE A 70 -33.75 14.16 -10.87
CA PHE A 70 -34.16 13.05 -9.99
C PHE A 70 -34.85 11.93 -10.76
N PHE A 71 -35.66 12.22 -11.78
CA PHE A 71 -36.23 11.21 -12.66
C PHE A 71 -35.15 10.41 -13.39
N ARG A 72 -34.10 11.07 -13.90
CA ARG A 72 -32.99 10.37 -14.55
C ARG A 72 -32.16 9.58 -13.55
N LEU A 73 -31.95 10.12 -12.35
CA LEU A 73 -31.24 9.43 -11.27
C LEU A 73 -32.00 8.18 -10.82
N GLU A 74 -33.32 8.27 -10.65
CA GLU A 74 -34.19 7.15 -10.28
C GLU A 74 -34.15 6.03 -11.32
N ARG A 75 -34.20 6.33 -12.62
CA ARG A 75 -34.04 5.30 -13.67
C ARG A 75 -32.68 4.61 -13.64
N GLU A 76 -31.60 5.33 -13.34
CA GLU A 76 -30.29 4.71 -13.19
C GLU A 76 -30.20 3.87 -11.91
N ILE A 77 -30.88 4.27 -10.83
CA ILE A 77 -31.00 3.48 -9.59
C ILE A 77 -31.85 2.23 -9.81
N GLU A 78 -32.99 2.32 -10.52
CA GLU A 78 -33.83 1.17 -10.90
C GLU A 78 -33.05 0.14 -11.71
N LYS A 79 -32.22 0.61 -12.66
CA LYS A 79 -31.33 -0.26 -13.44
C LYS A 79 -30.34 -1.00 -12.52
N VAL A 80 -29.69 -0.29 -11.59
CA VAL A 80 -28.75 -0.86 -10.62
C VAL A 80 -29.46 -1.87 -9.71
N ASN A 81 -30.65 -1.52 -9.21
CA ASN A 81 -31.49 -2.37 -8.37
C ASN A 81 -31.96 -3.65 -9.07
N GLY A 82 -32.42 -3.53 -10.33
CA GLY A 82 -32.90 -4.68 -11.10
C GLY A 82 -31.79 -5.71 -11.30
N PHE A 83 -30.59 -5.26 -11.63
CA PHE A 83 -29.41 -6.13 -11.71
C PHE A 83 -29.04 -6.75 -10.35
N TYR A 84 -29.08 -5.95 -9.28
CA TYR A 84 -28.78 -6.44 -7.93
C TYR A 84 -29.75 -7.55 -7.49
N LEU A 85 -31.06 -7.33 -7.62
CA LEU A 85 -32.08 -8.30 -7.23
C LEU A 85 -31.96 -9.61 -8.02
N GLN A 86 -31.69 -9.52 -9.32
CA GLN A 86 -31.44 -10.70 -10.14
C GLN A 86 -30.23 -11.50 -9.62
N LYS A 87 -29.13 -10.82 -9.28
CA LYS A 87 -27.93 -11.48 -8.73
C LYS A 87 -28.13 -12.01 -7.31
N GLU A 88 -28.91 -11.32 -6.48
CA GLU A 88 -29.29 -11.79 -5.15
C GLU A 88 -30.06 -13.12 -5.21
N GLU A 89 -31.03 -13.24 -6.11
CA GLU A 89 -31.81 -14.47 -6.31
C GLU A 89 -30.94 -15.62 -6.83
N GLU A 90 -30.09 -15.35 -7.83
CA GLU A 90 -29.11 -16.30 -8.37
C GLU A 90 -28.19 -16.85 -7.27
N PHE A 91 -27.62 -15.95 -6.45
CA PHE A 91 -26.71 -16.32 -5.36
C PHE A 91 -27.44 -17.07 -4.24
N SER A 92 -28.66 -16.66 -3.91
CA SER A 92 -29.48 -17.36 -2.89
C SER A 92 -29.79 -18.79 -3.30
N LEU A 93 -30.14 -19.00 -4.58
CA LEU A 93 -30.39 -20.34 -5.13
C LEU A 93 -29.11 -21.18 -5.13
N ARG A 94 -28.00 -20.62 -5.61
CA ARG A 94 -26.70 -21.31 -5.66
C ARG A 94 -26.20 -21.73 -4.27
N LEU A 95 -26.30 -20.84 -3.29
CA LEU A 95 -25.93 -21.14 -1.91
C LEU A 95 -26.79 -22.27 -1.33
N LYS A 96 -28.10 -22.28 -1.63
CA LYS A 96 -29.00 -23.36 -1.22
C LYS A 96 -28.56 -24.71 -1.81
N THR A 97 -28.24 -24.75 -3.11
CA THR A 97 -27.72 -25.95 -3.77
C THR A 97 -26.42 -26.45 -3.14
N LEU A 98 -25.46 -25.55 -2.86
CA LEU A 98 -24.21 -25.90 -2.18
C LEU A 98 -24.45 -26.45 -0.77
N GLN A 99 -25.38 -25.86 -0.02
CA GLN A 99 -25.74 -26.33 1.32
C GLN A 99 -26.46 -27.69 1.30
N ASP A 100 -27.34 -27.92 0.33
CA ASP A 100 -28.02 -29.20 0.17
C ASP A 100 -27.01 -30.30 -0.18
N LYS A 101 -26.07 -30.03 -1.11
CA LYS A 101 -25.00 -30.97 -1.46
C LYS A 101 -24.01 -31.22 -0.32
N LYS A 102 -23.67 -30.20 0.48
CA LYS A 102 -22.94 -30.38 1.75
C LYS A 102 -23.65 -31.38 2.65
N ARG A 103 -24.96 -31.21 2.87
CA ARG A 103 -25.75 -32.12 3.74
C ARG A 103 -25.72 -33.56 3.20
N VAL A 104 -25.82 -33.75 1.88
CA VAL A 104 -25.73 -35.07 1.24
C VAL A 104 -24.36 -35.71 1.46
N ILE A 105 -23.26 -34.96 1.31
CA ILE A 105 -21.90 -35.48 1.55
C ILE A 105 -21.70 -35.82 3.02
N GLN A 106 -22.13 -34.97 3.95
CA GLN A 106 -22.00 -35.21 5.39
C GLN A 106 -22.83 -36.40 5.87
N ALA A 107 -23.96 -36.70 5.22
CA ALA A 107 -24.79 -37.85 5.51
C ALA A 107 -24.15 -39.20 5.08
N ARG A 108 -23.16 -39.18 4.18
CA ARG A 108 -22.44 -40.37 3.73
C ARG A 108 -21.39 -40.75 4.77
N LEU A 109 -21.63 -41.85 5.49
CA LEU A 109 -20.79 -42.36 6.58
C LEU A 109 -19.38 -42.81 6.16
N ALA A 110 -19.11 -42.95 4.87
CA ALA A 110 -17.83 -43.46 4.36
C ALA A 110 -17.18 -42.49 3.36
N ALA A 111 -16.47 -41.48 3.88
CA ALA A 111 -15.23 -40.92 3.33
C ALA A 111 -14.87 -39.60 4.05
N SER A 112 -14.28 -39.68 5.24
CA SER A 112 -13.65 -38.53 5.92
C SER A 112 -12.32 -38.14 5.23
N SER A 113 -12.36 -37.96 3.91
CA SER A 113 -11.16 -37.82 3.09
C SER A 113 -11.20 -36.49 2.33
N ARG A 114 -10.25 -35.60 2.67
CA ARG A 114 -9.94 -34.40 1.88
C ARG A 114 -9.57 -34.70 0.42
N LEU A 115 -9.31 -35.97 0.08
CA LEU A 115 -8.95 -36.41 -1.26
C LEU A 115 -10.17 -36.73 -2.13
N SER A 116 -11.38 -36.78 -1.56
CA SER A 116 -12.58 -37.03 -2.38
C SER A 116 -12.79 -35.91 -3.37
N ALA A 117 -12.94 -36.26 -4.65
CA ALA A 117 -13.27 -35.30 -5.69
C ALA A 117 -14.56 -34.53 -5.39
N SER A 118 -15.58 -35.19 -4.81
CA SER A 118 -16.82 -34.54 -4.40
C SER A 118 -16.62 -33.44 -3.35
N PHE A 119 -15.68 -33.65 -2.42
CA PHE A 119 -15.30 -32.65 -1.42
C PHE A 119 -14.56 -31.48 -2.07
N ALA A 120 -13.60 -31.77 -2.96
CA ALA A 120 -12.86 -30.74 -3.69
C ALA A 120 -13.79 -29.85 -4.54
N THR A 121 -14.69 -30.46 -5.31
CA THR A 121 -15.69 -29.77 -6.13
C THR A 121 -16.62 -28.88 -5.30
N LEU A 122 -17.02 -29.35 -4.11
CA LEU A 122 -17.87 -28.57 -3.22
C LEU A 122 -17.12 -27.40 -2.57
N VAL A 123 -15.86 -27.60 -2.16
CA VAL A 123 -15.01 -26.53 -1.63
C VAL A 123 -14.74 -25.48 -2.70
N GLU A 124 -14.44 -25.88 -3.94
CA GLU A 124 -14.32 -24.99 -5.10
C GLU A 124 -15.62 -24.19 -5.31
N GLY A 125 -16.78 -24.85 -5.24
CA GLY A 125 -18.09 -24.19 -5.35
C GLY A 125 -18.33 -23.10 -4.30
N PHE A 126 -17.96 -23.34 -3.04
CA PHE A 126 -18.02 -22.32 -1.98
C PHE A 126 -17.01 -21.18 -2.19
N GLN A 127 -15.78 -21.48 -2.62
CA GLN A 127 -14.78 -20.45 -2.92
C GLN A 127 -15.24 -19.54 -4.06
N GLN A 128 -15.84 -20.10 -5.10
CA GLN A 128 -16.38 -19.33 -6.20
C GLN A 128 -17.55 -18.46 -5.76
N PHE A 129 -18.44 -19.01 -4.93
CA PHE A 129 -19.52 -18.24 -4.34
C PHE A 129 -18.99 -17.02 -3.56
N ASP A 130 -17.94 -17.18 -2.76
CA ASP A 130 -17.31 -16.08 -2.03
C ASP A 130 -16.71 -15.01 -2.98
N ASN A 131 -16.07 -15.43 -4.08
CA ASN A 131 -15.52 -14.52 -5.09
C ASN A 131 -16.62 -13.73 -5.82
N ASP A 132 -17.68 -14.40 -6.26
CA ASP A 132 -18.81 -13.78 -6.95
C ASP A 132 -19.56 -12.82 -6.02
N LEU A 133 -19.68 -13.18 -4.74
CA LEU A 133 -20.24 -12.30 -3.72
C LEU A 133 -19.37 -11.05 -3.49
N ASN A 134 -18.04 -11.18 -3.49
CA ASN A 134 -17.12 -10.05 -3.44
C ASN A 134 -17.27 -9.12 -4.67
N LYS A 135 -17.43 -9.68 -5.89
CA LYS A 135 -17.70 -8.88 -7.11
C LYS A 135 -18.99 -8.07 -6.96
N LEU A 136 -20.09 -8.69 -6.54
CA LEU A 136 -21.37 -8.01 -6.31
C LEU A 136 -21.27 -6.94 -5.21
N GLN A 137 -20.47 -7.20 -4.19
CA GLN A 137 -20.21 -6.24 -3.12
C GLN A 137 -19.46 -4.99 -3.61
N GLN A 138 -18.42 -5.16 -4.43
CA GLN A 138 -17.70 -4.03 -5.03
C GLN A 138 -18.64 -3.23 -5.96
N PHE A 139 -19.53 -3.90 -6.69
CA PHE A 139 -20.58 -3.25 -7.46
C PHE A 139 -21.48 -2.34 -6.60
N VAL A 140 -21.97 -2.84 -5.47
CA VAL A 140 -22.77 -2.05 -4.51
C VAL A 140 -21.98 -0.85 -3.99
N GLY A 141 -20.74 -1.06 -3.53
CA GLY A 141 -19.92 0.01 -2.95
C GLY A 141 -19.54 1.12 -3.94
N VAL A 142 -19.24 0.76 -5.19
CA VAL A 142 -18.95 1.73 -6.27
C VAL A 142 -20.20 2.55 -6.60
N ASN A 143 -21.37 1.91 -6.70
CA ASN A 143 -22.62 2.62 -6.98
C ASN A 143 -23.06 3.51 -5.81
N GLU A 144 -22.94 3.06 -4.57
CA GLU A 144 -23.22 3.86 -3.36
C GLU A 144 -22.35 5.13 -3.35
N THR A 145 -21.05 4.97 -3.60
CA THR A 145 -20.10 6.07 -3.68
C THR A 145 -20.44 7.03 -4.82
N ALA A 146 -20.77 6.49 -6.01
CA ALA A 146 -21.15 7.29 -7.17
C ALA A 146 -22.41 8.13 -6.91
N ILE A 147 -23.43 7.55 -6.25
CA ILE A 147 -24.69 8.21 -5.90
C ILE A 147 -24.46 9.29 -4.84
N SER A 148 -23.77 8.98 -3.75
CA SER A 148 -23.45 9.96 -2.70
C SER A 148 -22.71 11.19 -3.25
N LYS A 149 -21.86 10.97 -4.26
CA LYS A 149 -21.06 12.03 -4.88
C LYS A 149 -21.82 12.80 -5.96
N ILE A 150 -22.70 12.16 -6.74
CA ILE A 150 -23.53 12.88 -7.71
C ILE A 150 -24.55 13.77 -6.98
N LEU A 151 -25.12 13.29 -5.86
CA LEU A 151 -25.97 14.09 -4.98
C LEU A 151 -25.20 15.25 -4.34
N LYS A 152 -23.98 15.02 -3.82
CA LYS A 152 -23.12 16.10 -3.28
C LYS A 152 -22.83 17.17 -4.35
N LYS A 153 -22.64 16.75 -5.61
CA LYS A 153 -22.41 17.67 -6.73
C LYS A 153 -23.66 18.48 -7.04
N TRP A 154 -24.83 17.85 -7.08
CA TRP A 154 -26.12 18.53 -7.25
C TRP A 154 -26.37 19.56 -6.15
N ASP A 155 -26.15 19.21 -4.88
CA ASP A 155 -26.32 20.13 -3.76
C ASP A 155 -25.40 21.35 -3.85
N LYS A 156 -24.14 21.14 -4.26
CA LYS A 156 -23.19 22.24 -4.48
C LYS A 156 -23.64 23.16 -5.64
N THR A 157 -24.18 22.61 -6.72
CA THR A 157 -24.63 23.41 -7.88
C THR A 157 -25.98 24.07 -7.68
N SER A 158 -26.88 23.46 -6.90
CA SER A 158 -28.25 23.95 -6.66
C SER A 158 -28.39 24.75 -5.35
N LYS A 159 -27.32 24.85 -4.54
CA LYS A 159 -27.33 25.44 -3.18
C LYS A 159 -28.41 24.82 -2.27
N SER A 160 -28.69 23.53 -2.45
CA SER A 160 -29.70 22.78 -1.70
C SER A 160 -29.04 21.82 -0.70
N ARG A 161 -29.80 21.34 0.29
CA ARG A 161 -29.43 20.25 1.22
C ARG A 161 -30.19 18.96 0.88
N THR A 162 -30.41 18.68 -0.41
CA THR A 162 -31.29 17.58 -0.84
C THR A 162 -30.60 16.22 -0.67
N LYS A 163 -29.26 16.16 -0.63
CA LYS A 163 -28.50 14.91 -0.46
C LYS A 163 -28.90 14.14 0.80
N GLU A 164 -28.90 14.78 1.97
CA GLU A 164 -29.17 14.09 3.24
C GLU A 164 -30.59 13.53 3.28
N ILE A 165 -31.56 14.33 2.82
CA ILE A 165 -32.97 13.93 2.77
C ILE A 165 -33.20 12.79 1.78
N TYR A 166 -32.55 12.81 0.61
CA TYR A 166 -32.69 11.77 -0.40
C TYR A 166 -32.00 10.46 0.02
N LEU A 167 -30.84 10.54 0.67
CA LEU A 167 -30.17 9.35 1.21
C LEU A 167 -31.01 8.67 2.31
N GLN A 168 -31.51 9.46 3.27
CA GLN A 168 -32.34 8.96 4.38
C GLN A 168 -33.70 8.42 3.93
N ARG A 169 -34.29 8.95 2.85
CA ARG A 169 -35.66 8.57 2.43
C ARG A 169 -35.73 7.62 1.24
N ALA A 170 -34.82 7.70 0.28
CA ALA A 170 -34.95 7.01 -1.01
C ALA A 170 -33.87 5.98 -1.26
N VAL A 171 -32.68 6.09 -0.63
CA VAL A 171 -31.55 5.19 -0.88
C VAL A 171 -31.45 4.10 0.19
N GLU A 172 -31.68 4.42 1.46
CA GLU A 172 -31.72 3.42 2.55
C GLU A 172 -32.88 2.42 2.42
N ILE A 173 -33.96 2.77 1.71
CA ILE A 173 -35.14 1.92 1.51
C ILE A 173 -34.93 0.91 0.36
N GLN A 174 -33.90 1.09 -0.47
CA GLN A 174 -33.70 0.30 -1.69
C GLN A 174 -32.80 -0.93 -1.45
N PRO A 175 -33.12 -2.08 -2.05
CA PRO A 175 -32.48 -3.37 -1.73
C PRO A 175 -30.99 -3.41 -2.08
N CYS A 176 -30.53 -2.74 -3.15
CA CYS A 176 -29.10 -2.76 -3.49
C CYS A 176 -28.18 -2.05 -2.48
N PHE A 177 -28.75 -1.27 -1.55
CA PHE A 177 -28.00 -0.63 -0.45
C PHE A 177 -28.16 -1.36 0.89
N ASN A 178 -29.04 -2.35 0.96
CA ASN A 178 -29.18 -3.18 2.15
C ASN A 178 -28.06 -4.23 2.19
N ARG A 179 -27.04 -3.95 3.01
CA ARG A 179 -25.84 -4.79 3.14
C ARG A 179 -26.07 -6.01 4.03
N ASP A 180 -27.20 -6.11 4.71
CA ASP A 180 -27.47 -7.21 5.64
C ASP A 180 -27.68 -8.53 4.91
N VAL A 181 -28.31 -8.51 3.73
CA VAL A 181 -28.53 -9.72 2.92
C VAL A 181 -27.21 -10.31 2.44
N LEU A 182 -26.33 -9.48 1.86
CA LEU A 182 -25.00 -9.93 1.43
C LEU A 182 -24.17 -10.47 2.60
N ARG A 183 -24.27 -9.82 3.77
CA ARG A 183 -23.63 -10.29 5.00
C ARG A 183 -24.16 -11.66 5.43
N GLU A 184 -25.48 -11.87 5.40
CA GLU A 184 -26.09 -13.16 5.75
C GLU A 184 -25.66 -14.27 4.78
N LEU A 185 -25.62 -13.99 3.47
CA LEU A 185 -25.13 -14.92 2.46
C LEU A 185 -23.65 -15.27 2.69
N ALA A 186 -22.80 -14.29 2.94
CA ALA A 186 -21.38 -14.48 3.24
C ALA A 186 -21.18 -15.32 4.51
N ASP A 187 -21.93 -15.02 5.58
CA ASP A 187 -21.83 -15.71 6.85
C ASP A 187 -22.29 -17.17 6.73
N LYS A 188 -23.36 -17.44 5.98
CA LYS A 188 -23.84 -18.79 5.67
C LYS A 188 -22.83 -19.60 4.85
N ALA A 189 -22.22 -19.00 3.82
CA ALA A 189 -21.20 -19.66 3.00
C ALA A 189 -19.94 -19.96 3.80
N THR A 190 -19.43 -18.98 4.55
CA THR A 190 -18.25 -19.12 5.42
C THR A 190 -18.46 -20.23 6.45
N THR A 191 -19.62 -20.23 7.14
CA THR A 191 -19.96 -21.27 8.11
C THR A 191 -20.06 -22.64 7.42
N ALA A 192 -20.73 -22.72 6.27
CA ALA A 192 -20.88 -23.99 5.56
C ALA A 192 -19.53 -24.59 5.15
N ARG A 193 -18.57 -23.76 4.73
CA ARG A 193 -17.22 -24.19 4.37
C ARG A 193 -16.40 -24.63 5.58
N LEU A 194 -16.44 -23.89 6.69
CA LEU A 194 -15.75 -24.27 7.93
C LEU A 194 -16.24 -25.61 8.47
N ASP A 195 -17.56 -25.84 8.47
CA ASP A 195 -18.17 -27.12 8.85
C ASP A 195 -17.75 -28.27 7.93
N LEU A 196 -17.65 -28.00 6.62
CA LEU A 196 -17.28 -29.00 5.63
C LEU A 196 -15.82 -29.43 5.81
N GLU A 197 -14.93 -28.47 6.05
CA GLU A 197 -13.51 -28.72 6.37
C GLU A 197 -13.35 -29.48 7.70
N ALA A 198 -14.12 -29.12 8.73
CA ALA A 198 -14.13 -29.85 10.00
C ALA A 198 -14.55 -31.30 9.83
N TRP A 199 -15.61 -31.55 9.05
CA TRP A 199 -16.07 -32.89 8.73
C TRP A 199 -15.00 -33.72 7.99
N ALA A 200 -14.32 -33.14 7.00
CA ALA A 200 -13.27 -33.84 6.25
C ALA A 200 -12.01 -34.16 7.08
N GLU A 201 -11.86 -33.53 8.24
CA GLU A 201 -10.78 -33.80 9.20
C GLU A 201 -11.20 -34.76 10.32
N GLY A 202 -12.44 -35.27 10.28
CA GLY A 202 -12.97 -36.22 11.26
C GLY A 202 -13.54 -35.58 12.53
N GLU A 203 -13.76 -34.26 12.55
CA GLU A 203 -14.37 -33.57 13.70
C GLU A 203 -15.88 -33.42 13.52
N ASN A 204 -16.65 -34.04 14.42
CA ASN A 204 -18.11 -33.87 14.50
C ASN A 204 -18.46 -32.63 15.34
N ILE A 205 -18.06 -31.44 14.90
CA ILE A 205 -18.46 -30.18 15.53
C ILE A 205 -19.60 -29.58 14.69
N GLN A 206 -20.83 -29.64 15.22
CA GLN A 206 -21.96 -28.90 14.65
C GLN A 206 -21.92 -27.48 15.23
N TYR A 207 -21.78 -26.47 14.37
CA TYR A 207 -21.94 -25.08 14.80
C TYR A 207 -23.43 -24.83 15.07
N GLU A 208 -23.82 -24.75 16.35
CA GLU A 208 -25.20 -24.55 16.76
C GLU A 208 -25.73 -23.19 16.28
N VAL A 209 -26.76 -23.25 15.42
CA VAL A 209 -27.79 -22.21 15.31
C VAL A 209 -29.00 -22.73 16.10
N PRO A 210 -29.59 -21.95 17.03
CA PRO A 210 -30.83 -22.36 17.69
C PRO A 210 -31.90 -22.59 16.63
N ARG A 211 -32.36 -23.83 16.50
CA ARG A 211 -33.44 -24.19 15.58
C ARG A 211 -34.72 -23.49 16.02
N PRO A 212 -35.43 -22.75 15.15
CA PRO A 212 -36.84 -22.47 15.38
C PRO A 212 -37.57 -23.81 15.32
N GLN A 213 -38.24 -24.16 16.42
CA GLN A 213 -39.20 -25.24 16.46
C GLN A 213 -40.39 -24.85 15.57
N ASP A 214 -40.36 -25.23 14.30
CA ASP A 214 -41.58 -25.49 13.51
C ASP A 214 -41.27 -26.02 12.11
N ARG A 215 -41.29 -27.35 11.99
CA ARG A 215 -42.28 -28.12 11.23
C ARG A 215 -41.72 -29.51 10.98
N THR A 216 -42.43 -30.47 11.56
CA THR A 216 -42.43 -31.88 11.19
C THR A 216 -42.64 -32.02 9.68
N ILE A 217 -41.57 -32.08 8.91
CA ILE A 217 -41.56 -32.74 7.61
C ILE A 217 -40.90 -34.09 7.85
N GLY A 218 -41.75 -35.07 8.17
CA GLY A 218 -41.40 -36.46 8.05
C GLY A 218 -41.19 -36.78 6.58
N GLN A 219 -39.95 -36.75 6.14
CA GLN A 219 -39.54 -37.42 4.92
C GLN A 219 -38.06 -37.81 5.09
N ARG A 220 -37.86 -39.06 5.53
CA ARG A 220 -36.61 -39.78 5.35
C ARG A 220 -36.42 -39.96 3.84
N VAL A 221 -35.89 -38.96 3.15
CA VAL A 221 -35.58 -39.06 1.72
C VAL A 221 -34.15 -39.58 1.61
N GLY A 222 -34.00 -40.84 1.20
CA GLY A 222 -32.79 -41.31 0.50
C GLY A 222 -31.78 -42.19 1.23
N THR A 223 -32.10 -42.92 2.31
CA THR A 223 -31.07 -43.76 2.99
C THR A 223 -30.69 -45.02 2.22
N GLU A 224 -31.64 -45.83 1.75
CA GLU A 224 -31.29 -47.09 1.06
C GLU A 224 -30.73 -46.89 -0.35
N GLU A 225 -31.28 -45.93 -1.12
CA GLU A 225 -30.80 -45.65 -2.48
C GLU A 225 -29.44 -44.95 -2.52
N SER A 226 -29.11 -44.14 -1.50
CA SER A 226 -27.80 -43.49 -1.43
C SER A 226 -26.69 -44.45 -0.99
N ASP A 227 -27.03 -45.45 -0.16
CA ASP A 227 -26.10 -46.52 0.23
C ASP A 227 -25.74 -47.42 -0.96
N ILE A 228 -26.70 -47.70 -1.86
CA ILE A 228 -26.46 -48.44 -3.11
C ILE A 228 -25.56 -47.62 -4.05
N ASP A 229 -25.86 -46.33 -4.26
CA ASP A 229 -25.03 -45.44 -5.09
C ASP A 229 -23.58 -45.36 -4.59
N LEU A 230 -23.42 -45.32 -3.26
CA LEU A 230 -22.11 -45.31 -2.62
C LEU A 230 -21.35 -46.62 -2.83
N GLN A 231 -22.02 -47.77 -2.73
CA GLN A 231 -21.42 -49.08 -3.00
C GLN A 231 -20.98 -49.21 -4.46
N ILE A 232 -21.78 -48.71 -5.41
CA ILE A 232 -21.42 -48.69 -6.84
C ILE A 232 -20.22 -47.76 -7.06
N LEU A 233 -20.20 -46.59 -6.43
CA LEU A 233 -19.10 -45.64 -6.53
C LEU A 233 -17.81 -46.15 -5.88
N GLN A 234 -17.90 -46.86 -4.75
CA GLN A 234 -16.75 -47.54 -4.14
C GLN A 234 -16.25 -48.69 -5.01
N ALA A 235 -17.16 -49.47 -5.60
CA ALA A 235 -16.80 -50.55 -6.52
C ALA A 235 -16.11 -50.01 -7.78
N SER A 236 -16.56 -48.86 -8.30
CA SER A 236 -15.90 -48.20 -9.44
C SER A 236 -14.54 -47.62 -9.07
N ALA A 237 -14.41 -46.94 -7.94
CA ALA A 237 -13.13 -46.42 -7.45
C ALA A 237 -12.11 -47.55 -7.18
N ALA A 238 -12.57 -48.69 -6.66
CA ALA A 238 -11.73 -49.85 -6.35
C ALA A 238 -11.36 -50.70 -7.57
N GLY A 239 -11.87 -50.41 -8.77
CA GLY A 239 -11.59 -51.21 -9.96
C GLY A 239 -12.35 -52.55 -10.01
N ASN A 240 -13.40 -52.75 -9.21
CA ASN A 240 -14.12 -54.02 -9.12
C ASN A 240 -15.14 -54.17 -10.26
N VAL A 241 -14.64 -54.51 -11.44
CA VAL A 241 -15.42 -54.69 -12.68
C VAL A 241 -16.54 -55.74 -12.52
N ALA A 242 -16.32 -56.81 -11.75
CA ALA A 242 -17.31 -57.87 -11.57
C ALA A 242 -18.53 -57.36 -10.79
N ALA A 243 -18.30 -56.65 -9.69
CA ALA A 243 -19.36 -56.03 -8.90
C ALA A 243 -20.12 -54.97 -9.71
N LEU A 244 -19.41 -54.14 -10.49
CA LEU A 244 -20.06 -53.15 -11.36
C LEU A 244 -20.99 -53.80 -12.39
N ARG A 245 -20.54 -54.85 -13.08
CA ARG A 245 -21.38 -55.58 -14.06
C ARG A 245 -22.61 -56.19 -13.40
N GLU A 246 -22.49 -56.69 -12.18
CA GLU A 246 -23.61 -57.20 -11.41
C GLU A 246 -24.62 -56.09 -11.06
N TRP A 247 -24.14 -54.91 -10.65
CA TRP A 247 -25.00 -53.76 -10.39
C TRP A 247 -25.75 -53.28 -11.64
N PHE A 248 -25.08 -53.22 -12.80
CA PHE A 248 -25.75 -52.92 -14.07
C PHE A 248 -26.81 -53.95 -14.44
N LEU A 249 -26.56 -55.24 -14.19
CA LEU A 249 -27.55 -56.30 -14.45
C LEU A 249 -28.75 -56.18 -13.51
N ARG A 250 -28.52 -55.92 -12.22
CA ARG A 250 -29.56 -55.84 -11.19
C ARG A 250 -30.43 -54.59 -11.31
N LEU A 251 -29.82 -53.45 -11.61
CA LEU A 251 -30.48 -52.14 -11.57
C LEU A 251 -30.78 -51.56 -12.96
N GLY A 252 -30.26 -52.15 -14.04
CA GLY A 252 -30.41 -51.63 -15.41
C GLY A 252 -31.85 -51.60 -15.93
N THR A 253 -32.76 -52.40 -15.34
CA THR A 253 -34.20 -52.39 -15.68
C THR A 253 -35.02 -51.41 -14.83
N SER A 254 -34.39 -50.70 -13.88
CA SER A 254 -35.07 -49.73 -13.03
C SER A 254 -35.43 -48.46 -13.83
N PRO A 255 -36.59 -47.81 -13.59
CA PRO A 255 -36.97 -46.57 -14.28
C PRO A 255 -35.94 -45.45 -14.10
N ASP A 256 -35.25 -45.40 -12.95
CA ASP A 256 -34.26 -44.35 -12.63
C ASP A 256 -32.81 -44.77 -12.93
N ALA A 257 -32.60 -45.91 -13.60
CA ALA A 257 -31.27 -46.47 -13.84
C ALA A 257 -30.37 -45.48 -14.60
N ARG A 258 -30.92 -44.82 -15.63
CA ARG A 258 -30.16 -43.89 -16.48
C ARG A 258 -29.61 -42.71 -15.67
N ASP A 259 -30.48 -42.01 -14.94
CA ASP A 259 -30.08 -40.84 -14.16
C ASP A 259 -29.11 -41.22 -13.02
N ARG A 260 -29.36 -42.37 -12.38
CA ARG A 260 -28.50 -42.90 -11.32
C ARG A 260 -27.09 -43.21 -11.81
N PHE A 261 -26.96 -44.04 -12.85
CA PHE A 261 -25.65 -44.43 -13.38
C PHE A 261 -24.92 -43.26 -14.03
N THR A 262 -25.63 -42.29 -14.59
CA THR A 262 -25.04 -41.05 -15.12
C THR A 262 -24.41 -40.22 -14.00
N ARG A 263 -25.13 -40.01 -12.89
CA ARG A 263 -24.60 -39.27 -11.72
C ARG A 263 -23.39 -39.97 -11.12
N ILE A 264 -23.45 -41.30 -10.98
CA ILE A 264 -22.33 -42.11 -10.45
C ILE A 264 -21.14 -42.06 -11.40
N PHE A 265 -21.39 -42.16 -12.72
CA PHE A 265 -20.35 -42.06 -13.73
C PHE A 265 -19.59 -40.74 -13.61
N LEU A 266 -20.29 -39.59 -13.65
CA LEU A 266 -19.66 -38.27 -13.53
C LEU A 266 -18.82 -38.14 -12.25
N ALA A 267 -19.34 -38.63 -11.12
CA ALA A 267 -18.59 -38.63 -9.85
C ALA A 267 -17.35 -39.55 -9.88
N SER A 268 -17.43 -40.68 -10.59
CA SER A 268 -16.37 -41.69 -10.66
C SER A 268 -15.21 -41.32 -11.59
N ILE A 269 -15.38 -40.38 -12.54
CA ILE A 269 -14.32 -39.97 -13.49
C ILE A 269 -13.05 -39.52 -12.77
N SER A 270 -13.19 -38.95 -11.57
CA SER A 270 -12.07 -38.45 -10.79
C SER A 270 -11.12 -39.53 -10.27
N GLU A 271 -11.67 -40.63 -9.77
CA GLU A 271 -10.95 -41.63 -8.96
C GLU A 271 -10.88 -43.01 -9.65
N ALA A 272 -11.87 -43.36 -10.48
CA ALA A 272 -11.97 -44.70 -11.05
C ALA A 272 -10.87 -45.00 -12.09
N PRO A 273 -10.36 -46.24 -12.14
CA PRO A 273 -9.45 -46.70 -13.20
C PRO A 273 -10.19 -46.84 -14.54
N ASP A 274 -9.43 -46.78 -15.63
CA ASP A 274 -9.98 -46.83 -16.99
C ASP A 274 -10.79 -48.11 -17.24
N GLU A 275 -10.44 -49.25 -16.63
CA GLU A 275 -11.21 -50.49 -16.79
C GLU A 275 -12.64 -50.36 -16.26
N SER A 276 -12.82 -49.65 -15.14
CA SER A 276 -14.15 -49.43 -14.56
C SER A 276 -14.96 -48.44 -15.40
N LEU A 277 -14.35 -47.34 -15.84
CA LEU A 277 -14.97 -46.37 -16.74
C LEU A 277 -15.37 -47.02 -18.08
N ASN A 278 -14.58 -47.97 -18.58
CA ASN A 278 -14.95 -48.75 -19.75
C ASN A 278 -16.23 -49.58 -19.54
N VAL A 279 -16.45 -50.15 -18.35
CA VAL A 279 -17.71 -50.89 -18.05
C VAL A 279 -18.92 -49.96 -18.14
N PHE A 280 -18.77 -48.73 -17.65
CA PHE A 280 -19.77 -47.68 -17.77
C PHE A 280 -20.12 -47.44 -19.26
N PHE A 281 -19.12 -47.27 -20.14
CA PHE A 281 -19.34 -47.07 -21.59
C PHE A 281 -20.09 -48.23 -22.26
N HIS A 282 -19.75 -49.47 -21.92
CA HIS A 282 -20.38 -50.67 -22.51
C HIS A 282 -21.80 -50.94 -21.98
N SER A 283 -22.21 -50.29 -20.88
CA SER A 283 -23.53 -50.50 -20.27
C SER A 283 -24.67 -49.94 -21.13
N GLY A 284 -24.42 -48.89 -21.92
CA GLY A 284 -25.44 -48.16 -22.68
C GLY A 284 -26.46 -47.39 -21.83
N LEU A 285 -26.27 -47.33 -20.50
CA LEU A 285 -27.20 -46.73 -19.54
C LEU A 285 -26.83 -45.30 -19.13
N ILE A 286 -25.78 -44.72 -19.69
CA ILE A 286 -25.25 -43.42 -19.29
C ILE A 286 -25.64 -42.37 -20.31
N ASP A 287 -26.08 -41.23 -19.82
CA ASP A 287 -26.17 -40.03 -20.64
C ASP A 287 -24.82 -39.30 -20.65
N ILE A 288 -24.08 -39.43 -21.76
CA ILE A 288 -22.77 -38.80 -21.91
C ILE A 288 -22.86 -37.26 -22.04
N HIS A 289 -24.05 -36.73 -22.34
CA HIS A 289 -24.31 -35.29 -22.46
C HIS A 289 -24.75 -34.64 -21.15
N ALA A 290 -24.87 -35.40 -20.07
CA ALA A 290 -25.27 -34.86 -18.77
C ALA A 290 -24.20 -33.96 -18.14
N GLU A 291 -24.67 -33.06 -17.29
CA GLU A 291 -23.88 -32.07 -16.55
C GLU A 291 -24.09 -32.26 -15.04
N ASP A 292 -23.07 -31.94 -14.25
CA ASP A 292 -23.19 -31.84 -12.79
C ASP A 292 -23.95 -30.57 -12.38
N ASP A 293 -24.85 -30.68 -11.40
CA ASP A 293 -25.63 -29.54 -10.91
C ASP A 293 -24.86 -28.57 -9.96
N ILE A 294 -23.57 -28.80 -9.61
CA ILE A 294 -22.77 -27.82 -8.83
C ILE A 294 -22.15 -26.79 -9.76
N ASN A 295 -21.33 -27.29 -10.69
CA ASN A 295 -20.44 -26.50 -11.52
C ASN A 295 -20.85 -26.56 -12.99
N GLU A 296 -21.95 -27.21 -13.36
CA GLU A 296 -22.41 -27.36 -14.75
C GLU A 296 -21.35 -28.05 -15.65
N ARG A 297 -20.55 -28.94 -15.05
CA ARG A 297 -19.47 -29.65 -15.74
C ARG A 297 -20.00 -30.93 -16.38
N ASN A 298 -19.76 -31.08 -17.67
CA ASN A 298 -19.97 -32.35 -18.38
C ASN A 298 -18.77 -33.30 -18.23
N CYS A 299 -18.88 -34.50 -18.80
CA CYS A 299 -17.83 -35.52 -18.75
C CYS A 299 -16.50 -35.08 -19.39
N LEU A 300 -16.51 -34.19 -20.40
CA LEU A 300 -15.29 -33.65 -21.02
C LEU A 300 -14.54 -32.73 -20.06
N HIS A 301 -15.25 -31.88 -19.31
CA HIS A 301 -14.62 -31.06 -18.27
C HIS A 301 -13.94 -31.93 -17.21
N GLU A 302 -14.64 -32.94 -16.70
CA GLU A 302 -14.10 -33.83 -15.67
C GLU A 302 -12.90 -34.64 -16.20
N ALA A 303 -12.99 -35.12 -17.45
CA ALA A 303 -11.86 -35.77 -18.12
C ALA A 303 -10.64 -34.84 -18.20
N THR A 304 -10.81 -33.58 -18.60
CA THR A 304 -9.72 -32.61 -18.73
C THR A 304 -9.28 -31.98 -17.40
N ILE A 305 -9.99 -32.21 -16.29
CA ILE A 305 -9.59 -31.85 -14.91
C ILE A 305 -8.82 -32.98 -14.22
N TYR A 306 -9.14 -34.25 -14.50
CA TYR A 306 -8.49 -35.43 -13.86
C TYR A 306 -7.55 -36.25 -14.75
N GLY A 307 -7.61 -36.09 -16.08
CA GLY A 307 -6.60 -36.59 -17.02
C GLY A 307 -7.01 -37.93 -17.60
N LYS A 308 -8.32 -38.15 -17.78
CA LYS A 308 -8.89 -39.41 -18.25
C LYS A 308 -9.02 -39.39 -19.77
N GLU A 309 -7.96 -39.80 -20.46
CA GLU A 309 -7.95 -39.84 -21.94
C GLU A 309 -8.99 -40.81 -22.51
N SER A 310 -9.27 -41.92 -21.82
CA SER A 310 -10.33 -42.88 -22.16
C SER A 310 -11.70 -42.22 -22.27
N VAL A 311 -12.10 -41.46 -21.23
CA VAL A 311 -13.35 -40.68 -21.18
C VAL A 311 -13.36 -39.59 -22.24
N LEU A 312 -12.25 -38.87 -22.42
CA LEU A 312 -12.13 -37.83 -23.43
C LEU A 312 -12.41 -38.39 -24.84
N ASN A 313 -11.72 -39.46 -25.22
CA ASN A 313 -11.85 -40.06 -26.55
C ASN A 313 -13.25 -40.61 -26.77
N TYR A 314 -13.81 -41.32 -25.78
CA TYR A 314 -15.18 -41.84 -25.87
C TYR A 314 -16.23 -40.73 -26.01
N ALA A 315 -16.13 -39.65 -25.23
CA ALA A 315 -17.05 -38.52 -25.32
C ALA A 315 -16.95 -37.78 -26.66
N LEU A 316 -15.74 -37.67 -27.24
CA LEU A 316 -15.53 -37.08 -28.57
C LEU A 316 -16.13 -37.95 -29.68
N GLU A 317 -15.94 -39.28 -29.63
CA GLU A 317 -16.53 -40.22 -30.58
C GLU A 317 -18.07 -40.20 -30.58
N ASN A 318 -18.68 -39.92 -29.42
CA ASN A 318 -20.12 -39.80 -29.25
C ASN A 318 -20.66 -38.35 -29.45
N GLY A 319 -19.82 -37.42 -29.92
CA GLY A 319 -20.26 -36.09 -30.33
C GLY A 319 -20.71 -35.17 -29.18
N VAL A 320 -20.11 -35.28 -27.99
CA VAL A 320 -20.36 -34.32 -26.90
C VAL A 320 -19.89 -32.93 -27.31
N ASP A 321 -20.73 -31.92 -27.06
CA ASP A 321 -20.43 -30.54 -27.43
C ASP A 321 -19.21 -29.98 -26.67
N LEU A 322 -18.18 -29.59 -27.43
CA LEU A 322 -16.94 -29.01 -26.94
C LEU A 322 -17.06 -27.53 -26.58
N THR A 323 -18.13 -26.87 -27.04
CA THR A 323 -18.38 -25.44 -26.82
C THR A 323 -19.20 -25.17 -25.57
N ARG A 324 -19.73 -26.23 -24.92
CA ARG A 324 -20.47 -26.11 -23.67
C ARG A 324 -19.57 -25.58 -22.56
N VAL A 325 -20.03 -24.52 -21.90
CA VAL A 325 -19.34 -23.86 -20.79
C VAL A 325 -19.89 -24.35 -19.45
N ASP A 326 -19.00 -24.43 -18.47
CA ASP A 326 -19.35 -24.69 -17.08
C ASP A 326 -19.76 -23.40 -16.34
N ALA A 327 -20.01 -23.49 -15.03
CA ALA A 327 -20.41 -22.35 -14.19
C ALA A 327 -19.38 -21.20 -14.14
N TYR A 328 -18.13 -21.45 -14.54
CA TYR A 328 -17.08 -20.43 -14.63
C TYR A 328 -17.00 -19.81 -16.04
N GLY A 329 -17.84 -20.24 -16.97
CA GLY A 329 -17.75 -19.89 -18.39
C GLY A 329 -16.65 -20.68 -19.12
N ARG A 330 -16.07 -21.72 -18.51
CA ARG A 330 -14.93 -22.43 -19.07
C ARG A 330 -15.39 -23.63 -19.86
N VAL A 331 -14.82 -23.80 -21.06
CA VAL A 331 -14.88 -25.05 -21.84
C VAL A 331 -13.78 -26.05 -21.44
N PRO A 332 -13.87 -27.34 -21.83
CA PRO A 332 -12.89 -28.37 -21.46
C PRO A 332 -11.43 -28.04 -21.82
N LEU A 333 -11.21 -27.29 -22.91
CA LEU A 333 -9.89 -26.83 -23.35
C LEU A 333 -9.21 -25.93 -22.31
N HIS A 334 -9.97 -25.10 -21.58
CA HIS A 334 -9.41 -24.26 -20.51
C HIS A 334 -8.75 -25.10 -19.43
N TYR A 335 -9.42 -26.16 -18.96
CA TYR A 335 -8.88 -27.03 -17.92
C TYR A 335 -7.68 -27.84 -18.39
N ALA A 336 -7.71 -28.35 -19.63
CA ALA A 336 -6.56 -29.02 -20.22
C ALA A 336 -5.32 -28.11 -20.25
N CYS A 337 -5.51 -26.84 -20.63
CA CYS A 337 -4.46 -25.82 -20.64
C CYS A 337 -4.01 -25.43 -19.22
N LEU A 338 -4.95 -25.19 -18.30
CA LEU A 338 -4.70 -24.86 -16.89
C LEU A 338 -3.85 -25.93 -16.19
N ARG A 339 -4.14 -27.21 -16.47
CA ARG A 339 -3.44 -28.37 -15.93
C ARG A 339 -2.17 -28.75 -16.71
N GLY A 340 -1.92 -28.15 -17.87
CA GLY A 340 -0.72 -28.43 -18.69
C GLY A 340 -0.77 -29.77 -19.44
N ARG A 341 -1.96 -30.26 -19.82
CA ARG A 341 -2.15 -31.59 -20.42
C ARG A 341 -2.04 -31.56 -21.93
N ILE A 342 -0.79 -31.52 -22.42
CA ILE A 342 -0.47 -31.30 -23.84
C ILE A 342 -1.20 -32.29 -24.77
N GLY A 343 -1.23 -33.58 -24.44
CA GLY A 343 -1.92 -34.61 -25.24
C GLY A 343 -3.41 -34.31 -25.41
N MET A 344 -4.10 -34.02 -24.31
CA MET A 344 -5.52 -33.66 -24.34
C MET A 344 -5.78 -32.33 -25.06
N VAL A 345 -4.89 -31.33 -24.90
CA VAL A 345 -4.98 -30.06 -25.64
C VAL A 345 -4.90 -30.32 -27.14
N ALA A 346 -3.97 -31.17 -27.60
CA ALA A 346 -3.85 -31.52 -29.01
C ALA A 346 -5.12 -32.21 -29.55
N THR A 347 -5.65 -33.19 -28.81
CA THR A 347 -6.89 -33.90 -29.20
C THR A 347 -8.09 -32.95 -29.26
N LEU A 348 -8.27 -32.09 -28.27
CA LEU A 348 -9.37 -31.12 -28.21
C LEU A 348 -9.30 -30.08 -29.34
N LEU A 349 -8.10 -29.57 -29.64
CA LEU A 349 -7.92 -28.62 -30.75
C LEU A 349 -8.16 -29.28 -32.11
N ALA A 350 -7.79 -30.55 -32.28
CA ALA A 350 -8.05 -31.30 -33.50
C ALA A 350 -9.56 -31.54 -33.71
N ALA A 351 -10.30 -31.84 -32.64
CA ALA A 351 -11.74 -32.10 -32.70
C ALA A 351 -12.60 -30.82 -32.76
N GLY A 352 -12.17 -29.75 -32.08
CA GLY A 352 -12.94 -28.52 -31.93
C GLY A 352 -12.07 -27.26 -32.01
N PRO A 353 -11.52 -26.91 -33.18
CA PRO A 353 -10.62 -25.75 -33.33
C PRO A 353 -11.29 -24.41 -33.01
N SER A 354 -12.62 -24.32 -33.07
CA SER A 354 -13.39 -23.12 -32.71
C SER A 354 -13.31 -22.76 -31.22
N THR A 355 -12.88 -23.68 -30.35
CA THR A 355 -12.84 -23.48 -28.89
C THR A 355 -11.61 -22.70 -28.41
N ILE A 356 -10.60 -22.53 -29.29
CA ILE A 356 -9.27 -21.99 -28.96
C ILE A 356 -9.29 -20.56 -28.38
N ASP A 357 -10.29 -19.76 -28.78
CA ASP A 357 -10.43 -18.34 -28.44
C ASP A 357 -11.64 -18.07 -27.53
N LEU A 358 -12.35 -19.11 -27.05
CA LEU A 358 -13.47 -18.92 -26.14
C LEU A 358 -12.99 -18.30 -24.83
N LYS A 359 -13.80 -17.40 -24.27
CA LYS A 359 -13.49 -16.66 -23.05
C LYS A 359 -14.36 -17.17 -21.92
N ASP A 360 -13.76 -17.34 -20.75
CA ASP A 360 -14.50 -17.57 -19.51
C ASP A 360 -15.09 -16.26 -18.94
N HIS A 361 -15.80 -16.35 -17.81
CA HIS A 361 -16.44 -15.16 -17.21
C HIS A 361 -15.43 -14.07 -16.80
N ASP A 362 -14.17 -14.44 -16.53
CA ASP A 362 -13.09 -13.49 -16.20
C ASP A 362 -12.39 -12.93 -17.46
N ASN A 363 -12.93 -13.19 -18.66
CA ASN A 363 -12.37 -12.90 -19.98
C ASN A 363 -11.05 -13.65 -20.28
N PHE A 364 -10.78 -14.77 -19.62
CA PHE A 364 -9.57 -15.55 -19.89
C PHE A 364 -9.83 -16.53 -21.02
N THR A 365 -8.94 -16.56 -22.02
CA THR A 365 -8.90 -17.63 -23.02
C THR A 365 -8.00 -18.78 -22.54
N PRO A 366 -8.02 -19.96 -23.20
CA PRO A 366 -7.08 -21.05 -22.91
C PRO A 366 -5.61 -20.61 -23.00
N LEU A 367 -5.28 -19.67 -23.89
CA LEU A 367 -3.95 -19.06 -23.99
C LEU A 367 -3.61 -18.27 -22.72
N ILE A 368 -4.51 -17.41 -22.25
CA ILE A 368 -4.31 -16.61 -21.04
C ILE A 368 -4.09 -17.51 -19.82
N HIS A 369 -4.91 -18.55 -19.63
CA HIS A 369 -4.71 -19.52 -18.54
C HIS A 369 -3.36 -20.22 -18.62
N SER A 370 -2.90 -20.58 -19.82
CA SER A 370 -1.59 -21.19 -20.04
C SER A 370 -0.45 -20.24 -19.64
N ILE A 371 -0.57 -18.94 -19.95
CA ILE A 371 0.43 -17.92 -19.59
C ILE A 371 0.48 -17.74 -18.07
N VAL A 372 -0.67 -17.51 -17.43
CA VAL A 372 -0.78 -17.25 -15.98
C VAL A 372 -0.31 -18.45 -15.14
N ARG A 373 -0.50 -19.68 -15.64
CA ARG A 373 -0.03 -20.93 -14.99
C ARG A 373 1.35 -21.40 -15.46
N HIS A 374 2.08 -20.59 -16.24
CA HIS A 374 3.41 -20.91 -16.76
C HIS A 374 3.48 -22.25 -17.52
N ARG A 375 2.45 -22.57 -18.31
CA ARG A 375 2.35 -23.79 -19.14
C ARG A 375 2.88 -23.54 -20.55
N ILE A 376 4.20 -23.41 -20.68
CA ILE A 376 4.86 -22.97 -21.91
C ILE A 376 4.57 -23.89 -23.11
N ASP A 377 4.55 -25.21 -22.92
CA ASP A 377 4.25 -26.13 -24.01
C ASP A 377 2.80 -26.02 -24.52
N CYS A 378 1.85 -25.74 -23.62
CA CYS A 378 0.46 -25.41 -24.01
C CYS A 378 0.41 -24.10 -24.79
N VAL A 379 1.14 -23.06 -24.37
CA VAL A 379 1.28 -21.82 -25.13
C VAL A 379 1.81 -22.11 -26.54
N ARG A 380 2.90 -22.88 -26.66
CA ARG A 380 3.50 -23.23 -27.96
C ARG A 380 2.50 -23.95 -28.87
N LEU A 381 1.75 -24.90 -28.32
CA LEU A 381 0.74 -25.66 -29.06
C LEU A 381 -0.46 -24.79 -29.48
N LEU A 382 -0.96 -23.93 -28.60
CA LEU A 382 -2.05 -23.00 -28.90
C LEU A 382 -1.63 -21.99 -29.99
N LEU A 383 -0.44 -21.42 -29.88
CA LEU A 383 0.11 -20.50 -30.89
C LEU A 383 0.37 -21.21 -32.23
N ALA A 384 0.79 -22.47 -32.22
CA ALA A 384 0.92 -23.27 -33.45
C ALA A 384 -0.43 -23.49 -34.16
N ASN A 385 -1.53 -23.49 -33.41
CA ASN A 385 -2.91 -23.59 -33.92
C ASN A 385 -3.58 -22.21 -34.09
N ASN A 386 -2.80 -21.13 -34.23
CA ASN A 386 -3.27 -19.76 -34.46
C ASN A 386 -4.21 -19.21 -33.37
N ALA A 387 -3.97 -19.55 -32.09
CA ALA A 387 -4.62 -18.87 -30.97
C ALA A 387 -4.38 -17.35 -31.05
N ARG A 388 -5.40 -16.58 -30.73
CA ARG A 388 -5.34 -15.12 -30.81
C ARG A 388 -4.39 -14.53 -29.77
N ILE A 389 -3.47 -13.70 -30.25
CA ILE A 389 -2.43 -13.04 -29.43
C ILE A 389 -2.75 -11.60 -29.04
N ASP A 390 -3.69 -10.95 -29.74
CA ASP A 390 -4.09 -9.56 -29.51
C ASP A 390 -5.55 -9.46 -29.04
N PRO A 391 -5.88 -8.51 -28.14
CA PRO A 391 -7.25 -8.30 -27.67
C PRO A 391 -8.19 -7.83 -28.79
N GLN A 392 -9.49 -8.17 -28.68
CA GLN A 392 -10.55 -7.64 -29.55
C GLN A 392 -11.25 -6.42 -28.97
N SER A 393 -11.31 -6.33 -27.64
CA SER A 393 -11.97 -5.27 -26.89
C SER A 393 -11.03 -4.66 -25.86
N ASP A 394 -11.33 -3.44 -25.41
CA ASP A 394 -10.58 -2.77 -24.34
C ASP A 394 -10.69 -3.50 -22.98
N ASN A 395 -11.63 -4.44 -22.83
CA ASN A 395 -11.84 -5.25 -21.63
C ASN A 395 -11.12 -6.60 -21.69
N ASP A 396 -10.46 -6.92 -22.81
CA ASP A 396 -9.75 -8.18 -22.98
C ASP A 396 -8.34 -8.08 -22.39
N HIS A 397 -7.86 -9.17 -21.80
CA HIS A 397 -6.47 -9.27 -21.37
C HIS A 397 -5.52 -9.23 -22.56
N ILE A 398 -4.35 -8.63 -22.37
CA ILE A 398 -3.29 -8.57 -23.37
C ILE A 398 -2.27 -9.68 -23.04
N PRO A 399 -2.20 -10.78 -23.83
CA PRO A 399 -1.29 -11.90 -23.57
C PRO A 399 0.16 -11.48 -23.34
N LEU A 400 0.67 -10.54 -24.14
CA LEU A 400 2.05 -10.04 -24.02
C LEU A 400 2.29 -9.33 -22.68
N ASN A 401 1.35 -8.51 -22.22
CA ASN A 401 1.46 -7.81 -20.94
C ASN A 401 1.47 -8.80 -19.77
N LEU A 402 0.62 -9.82 -19.82
CA LEU A 402 0.62 -10.88 -18.81
C LEU A 402 1.92 -11.69 -18.82
N ALA A 403 2.46 -12.02 -20.00
CA ALA A 403 3.75 -12.69 -20.10
C ALA A 403 4.89 -11.87 -19.47
N CYS A 404 4.87 -10.54 -19.68
CA CYS A 404 5.79 -9.60 -19.05
C CYS A 404 5.60 -9.51 -17.53
N GLN A 405 4.35 -9.43 -17.05
CA GLN A 405 4.02 -9.36 -15.63
C GLN A 405 4.43 -10.64 -14.88
N HIS A 406 4.31 -11.80 -15.53
CA HIS A 406 4.73 -13.10 -15.02
C HIS A 406 6.19 -13.45 -15.33
N GLU A 407 7.00 -12.48 -15.79
CA GLU A 407 8.44 -12.64 -16.04
C GLU A 407 8.82 -13.81 -16.97
N SER A 408 7.95 -14.13 -17.93
CA SER A 408 8.13 -15.25 -18.86
C SER A 408 8.73 -14.80 -20.19
N ILE A 409 10.07 -14.81 -20.26
CA ILE A 409 10.83 -14.42 -21.46
C ILE A 409 10.45 -15.29 -22.66
N GLU A 410 10.38 -16.62 -22.48
CA GLU A 410 10.09 -17.54 -23.59
C GLU A 410 8.69 -17.28 -24.17
N VAL A 411 7.67 -17.11 -23.33
CA VAL A 411 6.31 -16.80 -23.79
C VAL A 411 6.26 -15.44 -24.47
N ALA A 412 6.91 -14.42 -23.91
CA ALA A 412 6.99 -13.11 -24.54
C ALA A 412 7.66 -13.19 -25.92
N GLY A 413 8.74 -13.97 -26.04
CA GLY A 413 9.42 -14.24 -27.31
C GLY A 413 8.50 -14.89 -28.34
N LEU A 414 7.81 -15.97 -27.96
CA LEU A 414 6.86 -16.66 -28.83
C LEU A 414 5.73 -15.74 -29.34
N LEU A 415 5.23 -14.84 -28.48
CA LEU A 415 4.20 -13.87 -28.86
C LEU A 415 4.76 -12.79 -29.81
N LEU A 416 5.95 -12.28 -29.52
CA LEU A 416 6.60 -11.23 -30.33
C LEU A 416 7.08 -11.75 -31.70
N GLU A 417 7.55 -12.98 -31.78
CA GLU A 417 7.86 -13.68 -33.06
C GLU A 417 6.63 -13.80 -33.97
N ARG A 418 5.42 -13.78 -33.38
CA ARG A 418 4.14 -13.74 -34.09
C ARG A 418 3.58 -12.33 -34.27
N ASN A 419 4.40 -11.30 -34.08
CA ASN A 419 4.07 -9.89 -34.22
C ASN A 419 2.95 -9.40 -33.27
N ALA A 420 2.93 -9.90 -32.02
CA ALA A 420 2.03 -9.37 -30.99
C ALA A 420 2.20 -7.84 -30.83
N ARG A 421 1.09 -7.12 -30.69
CA ARG A 421 1.12 -5.65 -30.61
C ARG A 421 1.53 -5.19 -29.22
N LEU A 422 2.32 -4.12 -29.17
CA LEU A 422 2.72 -3.44 -27.94
C LEU A 422 1.59 -2.51 -27.46
N LEU A 423 0.58 -3.08 -26.81
CA LEU A 423 -0.61 -2.36 -26.36
C LEU A 423 -0.54 -1.97 -24.89
N ALA A 424 -1.11 -0.81 -24.56
CA ALA A 424 -1.27 -0.40 -23.18
C ALA A 424 -2.46 -1.13 -22.51
N ASP A 425 -2.30 -1.51 -21.25
CA ASP A 425 -3.36 -2.09 -20.43
C ASP A 425 -4.40 -1.05 -19.96
N ALA A 426 -5.33 -1.48 -19.11
CA ALA A 426 -6.35 -0.62 -18.51
C ALA A 426 -5.78 0.49 -17.59
N GLU A 427 -4.58 0.30 -17.03
CA GLU A 427 -3.85 1.34 -16.28
C GLU A 427 -3.12 2.32 -17.21
N GLY A 428 -3.06 2.01 -18.51
CA GLY A 428 -2.34 2.79 -19.51
C GLY A 428 -0.86 2.42 -19.64
N LEU A 429 -0.44 1.29 -19.06
CA LEU A 429 0.93 0.78 -19.05
C LEU A 429 1.18 -0.14 -20.25
N PHE A 430 2.23 0.14 -21.01
CA PHE A 430 2.72 -0.75 -22.09
C PHE A 430 3.61 -1.86 -21.52
N PRO A 431 3.89 -2.96 -22.26
CA PRO A 431 4.69 -4.08 -21.75
C PRO A 431 6.01 -3.65 -21.09
N GLN A 432 6.73 -2.70 -21.70
CA GLN A 432 8.00 -2.20 -21.17
C GLN A 432 7.87 -1.48 -19.81
N HIS A 433 6.72 -0.86 -19.51
CA HIS A 433 6.45 -0.24 -18.22
C HIS A 433 6.19 -1.31 -17.16
N LEU A 434 5.43 -2.37 -17.51
CA LEU A 434 5.16 -3.49 -16.61
C LEU A 434 6.46 -4.19 -16.21
N VAL A 435 7.33 -4.48 -17.19
CA VAL A 435 8.65 -5.05 -16.93
C VAL A 435 9.46 -4.15 -16.00
N ALA A 436 9.53 -2.85 -16.28
CA ALA A 436 10.28 -1.90 -15.45
C ALA A 436 9.71 -1.73 -14.03
N ARG A 437 8.40 -1.94 -13.84
CA ARG A 437 7.72 -1.84 -12.54
C ARG A 437 7.91 -3.10 -11.69
N SER A 438 7.72 -4.28 -12.26
CA SER A 438 7.57 -5.52 -11.47
C SER A 438 8.60 -6.61 -11.75
N SER A 439 9.25 -6.62 -12.92
CA SER A 439 10.13 -7.72 -13.32
C SER A 439 11.50 -7.66 -12.65
N GLN A 440 12.05 -8.81 -12.29
CA GLN A 440 13.46 -8.97 -11.93
C GLN A 440 14.35 -9.30 -13.14
N LYS A 441 13.77 -9.50 -14.33
CA LYS A 441 14.48 -9.92 -15.54
C LYS A 441 14.60 -8.76 -16.53
N PRO A 442 15.75 -8.07 -16.61
CA PRO A 442 15.96 -6.96 -17.53
C PRO A 442 15.96 -7.40 -19.01
N ASP A 443 16.26 -8.67 -19.29
CA ASP A 443 16.29 -9.23 -20.66
C ASP A 443 14.96 -9.07 -21.41
N LEU A 444 13.83 -9.01 -20.68
CA LEU A 444 12.52 -8.71 -21.27
C LEU A 444 12.48 -7.33 -21.93
N LEU A 445 13.15 -6.32 -21.36
CA LEU A 445 13.23 -4.98 -21.96
C LEU A 445 14.03 -5.01 -23.26
N LEU A 446 15.11 -5.79 -23.30
CA LEU A 446 15.92 -5.97 -24.50
C LEU A 446 15.12 -6.66 -25.60
N LEU A 447 14.42 -7.74 -25.25
CA LEU A 447 13.54 -8.47 -26.17
C LEU A 447 12.44 -7.56 -26.73
N LEU A 448 11.74 -6.81 -25.87
CA LEU A 448 10.71 -5.87 -26.31
C LEU A 448 11.28 -4.79 -27.25
N ARG A 449 12.47 -4.26 -26.93
CA ARG A 449 13.16 -3.26 -27.78
C ARG A 449 13.51 -3.83 -29.16
N GLN A 450 14.00 -5.08 -29.22
CA GLN A 450 14.32 -5.76 -30.48
C GLN A 450 13.09 -5.88 -31.39
N HIS A 451 11.89 -5.97 -30.80
CA HIS A 451 10.61 -6.01 -31.50
C HIS A 451 9.90 -4.65 -31.60
N GLY A 452 10.64 -3.54 -31.45
CA GLY A 452 10.14 -2.19 -31.74
C GLY A 452 9.52 -1.44 -30.56
N ALA A 453 9.70 -1.90 -29.31
CA ALA A 453 9.28 -1.13 -28.14
C ALA A 453 10.14 0.11 -27.92
N ASP A 454 9.49 1.27 -27.83
CA ASP A 454 10.14 2.50 -27.41
C ASP A 454 10.29 2.53 -25.88
N LEU A 455 11.54 2.52 -25.42
CA LEU A 455 11.91 2.57 -24.00
C LEU A 455 11.75 3.97 -23.39
N ASN A 456 11.47 4.99 -24.19
CA ASN A 456 11.11 6.34 -23.77
C ASN A 456 9.61 6.63 -23.96
N GLN A 457 8.83 5.63 -24.38
CA GLN A 457 7.38 5.76 -24.50
C GLN A 457 6.79 6.17 -23.15
N ARG A 458 5.91 7.17 -23.17
CA ARG A 458 5.15 7.60 -22.00
C ARG A 458 3.88 6.78 -21.84
N ASP A 459 3.59 6.38 -20.61
CA ASP A 459 2.32 5.74 -20.26
C ASP A 459 1.13 6.69 -20.52
N LYS A 460 -0.09 6.14 -20.58
CA LYS A 460 -1.29 6.94 -20.87
C LYS A 460 -1.81 7.69 -19.64
N LEU A 461 -1.34 7.37 -18.43
CA LEU A 461 -1.94 7.85 -17.18
C LEU A 461 -1.15 8.99 -16.53
N TYR A 462 0.16 8.82 -16.36
CA TYR A 462 1.05 9.77 -15.67
C TYR A 462 2.08 10.42 -16.59
N GLN A 463 2.09 10.04 -17.88
CA GLN A 463 3.15 10.33 -18.83
C GLN A 463 4.53 9.84 -18.36
N TRP A 464 4.55 8.77 -17.56
CA TRP A 464 5.79 8.18 -17.04
C TRP A 464 6.43 7.28 -18.09
N THR A 465 7.75 7.35 -18.22
CA THR A 465 8.50 6.38 -19.03
C THR A 465 8.82 5.14 -18.20
N PRO A 466 9.22 4.01 -18.81
CA PRO A 466 9.69 2.83 -18.06
C PRO A 466 10.76 3.15 -17.01
N LEU A 467 11.62 4.13 -17.29
CA LEU A 467 12.68 4.54 -16.37
C LEU A 467 12.12 5.08 -15.04
N PHE A 468 10.98 5.77 -15.07
CA PHE A 468 10.33 6.30 -13.86
C PHE A 468 9.79 5.17 -12.99
N HIS A 469 9.18 4.15 -13.59
CA HIS A 469 8.71 2.97 -12.84
C HIS A 469 9.87 2.20 -12.22
N ALA A 470 10.95 1.95 -12.97
CA ALA A 470 12.13 1.29 -12.42
C ALA A 470 12.78 2.09 -11.27
N ALA A 471 12.85 3.42 -11.41
CA ALA A 471 13.37 4.32 -10.38
C ALA A 471 12.48 4.35 -9.13
N SER A 472 11.17 4.45 -9.30
CA SER A 472 10.19 4.49 -8.20
C SER A 472 10.10 3.16 -7.43
N GLU A 473 10.19 2.03 -8.12
CA GLU A 473 10.06 0.69 -7.52
C GLU A 473 11.42 0.08 -7.10
N GLY A 474 12.53 0.78 -7.34
CA GLY A 474 13.87 0.32 -6.96
C GLY A 474 14.39 -0.85 -7.79
N ARG A 475 13.97 -0.97 -9.06
CA ARG A 475 14.39 -2.05 -9.97
C ARG A 475 15.73 -1.72 -10.62
N VAL A 476 16.81 -1.84 -9.84
CA VAL A 476 18.19 -1.46 -10.23
C VAL A 476 18.62 -2.09 -11.56
N GLU A 477 18.41 -3.39 -11.74
CA GLU A 477 18.82 -4.11 -12.95
C GLU A 477 18.03 -3.67 -14.20
N CYS A 478 16.71 -3.46 -14.07
CA CYS A 478 15.90 -2.89 -15.15
C CYS A 478 16.30 -1.44 -15.45
N LEU A 479 16.56 -0.62 -14.43
CA LEU A 479 17.01 0.75 -14.59
C LEU A 479 18.34 0.80 -15.36
N ARG A 480 19.30 -0.05 -14.99
CA ARG A 480 20.60 -0.17 -15.68
C ARG A 480 20.40 -0.54 -17.15
N ALA A 481 19.61 -1.58 -17.42
CA ALA A 481 19.31 -2.00 -18.79
C ALA A 481 18.65 -0.89 -19.61
N LEU A 482 17.70 -0.14 -19.05
CA LEU A 482 17.07 1.00 -19.71
C LEU A 482 18.10 2.08 -20.09
N LEU A 483 18.98 2.46 -19.16
CA LEU A 483 20.01 3.50 -19.38
C LEU A 483 21.08 3.07 -20.40
N GLU A 484 21.49 1.80 -20.38
CA GLU A 484 22.40 1.24 -21.38
C GLU A 484 21.76 1.19 -22.77
N ASN A 485 20.43 1.10 -22.82
CA ASN A 485 19.64 1.02 -24.05
C ASN A 485 19.05 2.36 -24.50
N GLY A 486 19.59 3.49 -24.03
CA GLY A 486 19.25 4.82 -24.54
C GLY A 486 17.93 5.40 -23.99
N ALA A 487 17.46 4.92 -22.85
CA ALA A 487 16.45 5.64 -22.08
C ALA A 487 17.01 6.98 -21.60
N ASP A 488 16.22 8.04 -21.70
CA ASP A 488 16.62 9.39 -21.33
C ASP A 488 16.52 9.60 -19.80
N PRO A 489 17.65 9.78 -19.07
CA PRO A 489 17.64 10.02 -17.64
C PRO A 489 17.12 11.42 -17.25
N GLU A 490 17.12 12.39 -18.18
CA GLU A 490 16.64 13.76 -17.94
C GLU A 490 15.19 13.98 -18.42
N ALA A 491 14.50 12.91 -18.85
CA ALA A 491 13.08 12.98 -19.19
C ALA A 491 12.24 13.52 -18.01
N LEU A 492 11.24 14.34 -18.34
CA LEU A 492 10.33 14.98 -17.39
C LEU A 492 8.90 14.46 -17.53
N ASP A 493 8.23 14.24 -16.39
CA ASP A 493 6.81 13.89 -16.34
C ASP A 493 5.88 15.12 -16.46
N GLU A 494 4.56 14.92 -16.30
CA GLU A 494 3.57 16.01 -16.33
C GLU A 494 3.81 17.11 -15.28
N LYS A 495 4.52 16.80 -14.20
CA LYS A 495 4.83 17.73 -13.11
C LYS A 495 6.21 18.36 -13.26
N GLY A 496 6.95 18.04 -14.33
CA GLY A 496 8.33 18.50 -14.50
C GLY A 496 9.34 17.78 -13.60
N LEU A 497 9.02 16.57 -13.13
CA LEU A 497 9.89 15.76 -12.27
C LEU A 497 10.64 14.71 -13.08
N THR A 498 11.86 14.38 -12.67
CA THR A 498 12.73 13.37 -13.31
C THR A 498 12.65 12.00 -12.61
N ALA A 499 13.17 10.96 -13.25
CA ALA A 499 13.34 9.64 -12.61
C ALA A 499 14.19 9.72 -11.31
N MET A 500 15.19 10.60 -11.28
CA MET A 500 16.04 10.84 -10.09
C MET A 500 15.21 11.32 -8.88
N TYR A 501 14.18 12.14 -9.11
CA TYR A 501 13.27 12.56 -8.04
C TYR A 501 12.59 11.36 -7.38
N TYR A 502 12.04 10.45 -8.17
CA TYR A 502 11.31 9.29 -7.65
C TYR A 502 12.21 8.29 -6.93
N ALA A 503 13.41 8.02 -7.48
CA ALA A 503 14.42 7.20 -6.80
C ALA A 503 14.81 7.81 -5.44
N THR A 504 14.98 9.13 -5.38
CA THR A 504 15.38 9.84 -4.17
C THR A 504 14.24 9.90 -3.14
N TRP A 505 13.00 10.17 -3.58
CA TRP A 505 11.83 10.23 -2.72
C TRP A 505 11.53 8.87 -2.06
N GLU A 506 11.64 7.78 -2.82
CA GLU A 506 11.44 6.41 -2.33
C GLU A 506 12.69 5.79 -1.67
N GLY A 507 13.86 6.46 -1.75
CA GLY A 507 15.08 6.07 -1.02
C GLY A 507 15.95 5.00 -1.71
N HIS A 508 15.84 4.85 -3.02
CA HIS A 508 16.57 3.82 -3.79
C HIS A 508 17.96 4.31 -4.19
N LEU A 509 18.94 4.18 -3.28
CA LEU A 509 20.30 4.71 -3.43
C LEU A 509 21.01 4.20 -4.69
N GLU A 510 20.97 2.89 -4.96
CA GLU A 510 21.63 2.31 -6.15
C GLU A 510 21.04 2.87 -7.46
N CYS A 511 19.73 3.11 -7.50
CA CYS A 511 19.08 3.78 -8.64
C CYS A 511 19.57 5.23 -8.78
N MET A 512 19.73 5.95 -7.67
CA MET A 512 20.27 7.32 -7.67
C MET A 512 21.69 7.37 -8.21
N ASP A 513 22.56 6.45 -7.79
CA ASP A 513 23.96 6.39 -8.25
C ASP A 513 24.06 6.10 -9.75
N LEU A 514 23.25 5.17 -10.26
CA LEU A 514 23.18 4.86 -11.70
C LEU A 514 22.70 6.07 -12.52
N LEU A 515 21.64 6.75 -12.08
CA LEU A 515 21.11 7.94 -12.74
C LEU A 515 22.14 9.07 -12.71
N TRP A 516 22.77 9.31 -11.56
CA TRP A 516 23.77 10.35 -11.38
C TRP A 516 25.00 10.14 -12.29
N ALA A 517 25.50 8.91 -12.36
CA ALA A 517 26.61 8.55 -13.24
C ALA A 517 26.28 8.84 -14.71
N ARG A 518 25.07 8.50 -15.16
CA ARG A 518 24.66 8.67 -16.57
C ARG A 518 24.37 10.12 -16.93
N THR A 519 23.70 10.88 -16.06
CA THR A 519 23.47 12.32 -16.26
C THR A 519 24.77 13.11 -16.30
N SER A 520 25.76 12.72 -15.47
CA SER A 520 27.08 13.35 -15.46
C SER A 520 27.87 13.10 -16.75
N GLN A 521 27.81 11.87 -17.30
CA GLN A 521 28.41 11.53 -18.59
C GLN A 521 27.76 12.30 -19.74
N HIS A 522 26.42 12.34 -19.81
CA HIS A 522 25.70 13.07 -20.86
C HIS A 522 26.04 14.57 -20.87
N ARG A 523 26.16 15.21 -19.69
CA ARG A 523 26.60 16.60 -19.56
C ARG A 523 28.06 16.83 -19.97
N ALA A 524 28.94 15.85 -19.78
CA ALA A 524 30.34 15.93 -20.21
C ALA A 524 30.48 15.73 -21.74
N GLU A 525 29.74 14.78 -22.31
CA GLU A 525 29.68 14.51 -23.75
C GLU A 525 29.09 15.69 -24.52
N TRP A 526 28.02 16.32 -24.01
CA TRP A 526 27.45 17.52 -24.62
C TRP A 526 28.46 18.67 -24.66
N ARG A 527 29.17 18.93 -23.55
CA ARG A 527 30.22 19.96 -23.46
C ARG A 527 31.45 19.66 -24.31
N SER A 528 31.78 18.38 -24.54
CA SER A 528 32.87 17.96 -25.42
C SER A 528 32.50 18.10 -26.90
N SER A 529 31.25 17.75 -27.25
CA SER A 529 30.70 17.91 -28.60
C SER A 529 30.59 19.39 -29.02
N THR A 530 30.38 20.31 -28.08
CA THR A 530 30.40 21.76 -28.37
C THR A 530 31.83 22.32 -28.57
N ARG A 531 32.88 21.58 -28.20
CA ARG A 531 34.29 22.02 -28.32
C ARG A 531 35.01 21.53 -29.58
N LEU A 532 34.45 20.58 -30.33
CA LEU A 532 35.08 19.98 -31.52
C LEU A 532 34.36 20.27 -32.85
N GLY A 533 33.60 21.38 -32.92
CA GLY A 533 32.87 21.77 -34.13
C GLY A 533 32.69 23.27 -34.29
N VAL A 534 33.79 24.01 -34.45
CA VAL A 534 33.72 25.33 -35.11
C VAL A 534 33.64 25.09 -36.62
N VAL A 535 32.43 24.90 -37.13
CA VAL A 535 32.09 25.24 -38.51
C VAL A 535 30.77 25.97 -38.46
N ALA A 536 30.84 27.29 -38.65
CA ALA A 536 29.69 28.12 -38.91
C ALA A 536 29.01 27.68 -40.23
N PRO A 537 27.69 27.44 -40.25
CA PRO A 537 26.92 27.50 -41.48
C PRO A 537 26.50 28.96 -41.78
N PRO A 538 26.45 29.36 -43.06
CA PRO A 538 26.05 30.70 -43.48
C PRO A 538 24.54 30.90 -43.35
N HIS A 539 24.15 32.14 -43.04
CA HIS A 539 22.77 32.58 -42.83
C HIS A 539 21.84 32.40 -44.04
N SER A 540 20.58 32.05 -43.76
CA SER A 540 19.40 32.69 -44.36
C SER A 540 18.11 32.45 -43.55
N GLN A 541 17.68 33.54 -42.91
CA GLN A 541 16.31 34.03 -42.66
C GLN A 541 15.31 33.20 -41.83
N MET A 542 15.18 33.55 -40.54
CA MET A 542 14.00 34.32 -40.09
C MET A 542 14.45 35.36 -39.05
N LEU A 543 14.09 36.62 -39.31
CA LEU A 543 14.56 37.83 -38.61
C LEU A 543 13.96 37.95 -37.21
N ALA A 544 14.83 38.05 -36.21
CA ALA A 544 14.53 38.75 -34.97
C ALA A 544 14.72 40.26 -35.24
N MET A 545 13.61 41.01 -35.24
CA MET A 545 13.65 42.46 -35.15
C MET A 545 13.73 42.84 -33.68
N GLU A 546 14.86 43.39 -33.28
CA GLU A 546 14.91 44.36 -32.18
C GLU A 546 13.99 45.53 -32.55
N ILE A 547 12.85 45.61 -31.88
CA ILE A 547 12.13 46.86 -31.68
C ILE A 547 11.86 46.94 -30.18
N THR A 548 12.53 47.87 -29.53
CA THR A 548 12.05 48.53 -28.31
C THR A 548 10.65 49.11 -28.57
N PRO A 549 9.60 48.77 -27.81
CA PRO A 549 8.41 49.60 -27.76
C PRO A 549 8.48 50.48 -26.52
N GLU A 550 8.46 51.78 -26.81
CA GLU A 550 8.19 52.88 -25.89
C GLU A 550 6.93 52.64 -25.06
N GLU A 551 6.92 53.26 -23.87
CA GLU A 551 5.73 53.49 -23.06
C GLU A 551 4.58 54.08 -23.90
N PRO A 552 3.36 53.52 -23.88
CA PRO A 552 2.18 54.26 -24.24
C PRO A 552 1.57 54.86 -22.97
N ALA A 553 1.66 56.18 -22.87
CA ALA A 553 0.74 56.97 -22.07
C ALA A 553 -0.69 56.75 -22.59
N ALA A 554 -1.61 56.29 -21.74
CA ALA A 554 -3.04 56.48 -21.92
C ALA A 554 -3.75 56.47 -20.56
N MET A 555 -4.38 57.61 -20.26
CA MET A 555 -5.32 57.81 -19.17
C MET A 555 -6.62 57.00 -19.40
N ASP A 556 -7.10 56.45 -18.28
CA ASP A 556 -8.48 56.23 -17.82
C ASP A 556 -9.52 55.37 -18.58
N ALA A 557 -10.15 54.54 -17.74
CA ALA A 557 -11.59 54.21 -17.65
C ALA A 557 -12.05 52.83 -18.17
N ASP A 558 -11.84 51.78 -17.38
CA ASP A 558 -12.91 50.98 -16.76
C ASP A 558 -12.30 49.81 -15.97
N GLY A 559 -12.60 49.76 -14.68
CA GLY A 559 -11.96 48.87 -13.73
C GLY A 559 -12.42 47.42 -13.82
N ILE A 560 -11.51 46.53 -14.22
CA ILE A 560 -11.49 45.13 -13.75
C ILE A 560 -10.01 44.75 -13.52
N PRO A 561 -9.58 44.47 -12.27
CA PRO A 561 -8.21 44.02 -12.02
C PRO A 561 -8.01 42.58 -12.48
N ASP A 562 -6.79 42.29 -12.94
CA ASP A 562 -6.32 40.99 -13.40
C ASP A 562 -6.43 39.94 -12.29
N LEU A 563 -7.27 38.91 -12.50
CA LEU A 563 -7.61 37.85 -11.53
C LEU A 563 -6.52 36.76 -11.49
N SER A 564 -5.27 37.15 -11.27
CA SER A 564 -4.30 36.20 -10.72
C SER A 564 -4.72 35.92 -9.29
N LEU A 565 -5.13 34.67 -9.03
CA LEU A 565 -5.37 34.24 -7.65
C LEU A 565 -4.05 34.45 -6.89
N PRO A 566 -4.08 35.08 -5.70
CA PRO A 566 -2.90 35.09 -4.85
C PRO A 566 -2.45 33.64 -4.64
N PRO A 567 -1.13 33.40 -4.47
CA PRO A 567 -0.62 32.07 -4.18
C PRO A 567 -1.47 31.45 -3.08
N PRO A 568 -1.86 30.16 -3.20
CA PRO A 568 -2.78 29.53 -2.27
C PRO A 568 -2.25 29.76 -0.86
N ILE A 569 -3.00 30.53 -0.07
CA ILE A 569 -2.70 30.75 1.34
C ILE A 569 -2.58 29.36 1.94
N MET A 570 -1.35 28.99 2.33
CA MET A 570 -1.09 27.74 3.01
C MET A 570 -2.04 27.72 4.20
N PRO A 571 -2.96 26.74 4.31
CA PRO A 571 -3.84 26.69 5.46
C PRO A 571 -2.93 26.53 6.67
N LEU A 572 -2.81 27.59 7.48
CA LEU A 572 -2.03 27.60 8.71
C LEU A 572 -2.35 26.31 9.47
N ARG A 573 -1.43 25.35 9.41
CA ARG A 573 -1.59 24.10 10.12
C ARG A 573 -1.56 24.50 11.59
N ARG A 574 -2.68 24.33 12.29
CA ARG A 574 -2.75 24.61 13.73
C ARG A 574 -1.79 23.63 14.40
N TYR A 575 -0.59 24.10 14.71
CA TYR A 575 0.44 23.31 15.37
C TYR A 575 -0.09 22.83 16.72
N GLY A 576 -0.28 21.52 16.85
CA GLY A 576 -0.64 20.87 18.10
C GLY A 576 0.48 19.92 18.48
N HIS A 577 1.24 20.24 19.53
CA HIS A 577 2.19 19.31 20.11
C HIS A 577 1.43 18.09 20.65
N SER A 578 1.89 16.90 20.28
CA SER A 578 1.31 15.64 20.74
C SER A 578 2.07 15.20 21.97
N PHE A 579 1.59 15.57 23.16
CA PHE A 579 2.25 15.30 24.45
C PHE A 579 1.38 14.40 25.34
N LEU A 580 2.04 13.53 26.12
CA LEU A 580 1.45 12.61 27.08
C LEU A 580 1.52 13.20 28.49
N ASP A 581 0.35 13.55 29.03
CA ASP A 581 0.23 13.96 30.42
C ASP A 581 0.34 12.73 31.36
N THR A 582 -0.62 11.81 31.25
CA THR A 582 -0.70 10.61 32.12
C THR A 582 -0.80 9.30 31.36
N LYS A 583 -1.12 9.33 30.06
CA LYS A 583 -1.37 8.14 29.25
C LYS A 583 -0.07 7.62 28.63
N THR A 584 0.02 6.30 28.47
CA THR A 584 1.05 5.62 27.69
C THR A 584 0.60 5.53 26.24
N PHE A 585 1.49 5.84 25.31
CA PHE A 585 1.26 5.73 23.88
C PHE A 585 1.83 4.41 23.34
N ILE A 586 1.06 3.73 22.49
CA ILE A 586 1.48 2.51 21.82
C ILE A 586 1.29 2.70 20.32
N ALA A 587 2.36 2.50 19.56
CA ALA A 587 2.35 2.45 18.11
C ALA A 587 2.57 1.02 17.63
N ILE A 588 1.78 0.60 16.64
CA ILE A 588 1.90 -0.68 15.95
C ILE A 588 2.14 -0.39 14.47
N ASN A 589 3.19 -0.97 13.92
CA ASN A 589 3.61 -0.73 12.54
C ASN A 589 3.74 -2.06 11.79
N PHE A 590 3.11 -2.14 10.62
CA PHE A 590 3.23 -3.26 9.68
C PHE A 590 4.29 -2.93 8.62
N ASP A 591 5.31 -3.78 8.48
CA ASP A 591 6.45 -3.55 7.58
C ASP A 591 6.06 -3.64 6.09
N ARG A 592 6.76 -2.89 5.23
CA ARG A 592 6.63 -2.87 3.76
C ARG A 592 7.27 -4.09 3.11
N ALA A 593 8.37 -4.60 3.67
CA ALA A 593 9.15 -5.69 3.07
C ALA A 593 8.62 -7.09 3.43
N ALA A 594 8.07 -7.26 4.64
CA ALA A 594 7.48 -8.52 5.08
C ALA A 594 5.96 -8.57 4.81
N LYS A 595 5.43 -9.73 4.38
CA LYS A 595 3.97 -9.94 4.35
C LYS A 595 3.45 -9.89 5.79
N ALA A 596 2.85 -8.76 6.19
CA ALA A 596 2.30 -8.56 7.54
C ALA A 596 1.38 -9.71 8.01
N ILE A 597 0.67 -10.32 7.07
CA ILE A 597 -0.13 -11.54 7.29
C ILE A 597 0.24 -12.56 6.23
N GLN A 598 0.53 -13.77 6.67
CA GLN A 598 0.81 -14.90 5.79
C GLN A 598 -0.05 -16.10 6.20
N PHE A 599 -0.95 -16.53 5.32
CA PHE A 599 -1.68 -17.79 5.48
C PHE A 599 -0.83 -18.94 4.94
N PHE A 600 -0.89 -20.11 5.59
CA PHE A 600 -0.17 -21.30 5.10
C PHE A 600 -0.71 -21.81 3.76
N ASN A 601 -1.93 -21.44 3.40
CA ASN A 601 -2.54 -21.76 2.12
C ASN A 601 -3.04 -20.46 1.45
N GLU A 602 -2.17 -19.81 0.67
CA GLU A 602 -2.40 -18.46 0.13
C GLU A 602 -3.65 -18.37 -0.78
N ALA A 603 -4.03 -19.47 -1.44
CA ALA A 603 -5.23 -19.53 -2.29
C ALA A 603 -6.55 -19.41 -1.51
N ARG A 604 -6.51 -19.48 -0.16
CA ARG A 604 -7.71 -19.61 0.68
C ARG A 604 -8.42 -18.29 0.98
N TYR A 605 -7.71 -17.15 0.99
CA TYR A 605 -8.26 -15.82 1.32
C TYR A 605 -7.53 -14.69 0.55
N PRO A 606 -7.91 -14.41 -0.71
CA PRO A 606 -7.26 -13.37 -1.52
C PRO A 606 -7.52 -11.95 -0.99
N ALA A 607 -8.67 -11.72 -0.36
CA ALA A 607 -9.04 -10.45 0.27
C ALA A 607 -9.78 -10.71 1.59
N ALA A 608 -9.43 -9.94 2.63
CA ALA A 608 -10.03 -10.06 3.96
C ALA A 608 -9.89 -8.74 4.73
N ARG A 609 -10.58 -8.62 5.86
CA ARG A 609 -10.56 -7.45 6.73
C ARG A 609 -9.97 -7.83 8.09
N LEU A 610 -8.86 -7.22 8.46
CA LEU A 610 -8.27 -7.31 9.80
C LEU A 610 -8.91 -6.25 10.70
N THR A 611 -9.52 -6.68 11.79
CA THR A 611 -9.97 -5.82 12.89
C THR A 611 -8.99 -5.95 14.05
N ILE A 612 -8.47 -4.82 14.50
CA ILE A 612 -7.64 -4.73 15.70
C ILE A 612 -8.49 -4.06 16.78
N SER A 613 -8.84 -4.80 17.81
CA SER A 613 -9.63 -4.32 18.94
C SER A 613 -8.87 -4.54 20.25
N SER A 614 -9.27 -3.81 21.29
CA SER A 614 -8.82 -4.06 22.65
C SER A 614 -10.02 -4.39 23.51
N LYS A 615 -9.82 -5.16 24.60
CA LYS A 615 -10.88 -5.47 25.56
C LYS A 615 -11.35 -4.25 26.35
N THR A 616 -10.54 -3.19 26.38
CA THR A 616 -10.90 -1.92 27.01
C THR A 616 -11.90 -1.17 26.13
N SER A 617 -13.09 -0.88 26.68
CA SER A 617 -14.22 -0.25 25.98
C SER A 617 -13.92 1.09 25.33
N ASP A 618 -12.91 1.80 25.83
CA ASP A 618 -12.63 3.19 25.45
C ASP A 618 -11.82 3.30 24.16
N LEU A 619 -11.31 2.17 23.63
CA LEU A 619 -10.52 2.13 22.41
C LEU A 619 -11.38 1.72 21.21
N ILE A 620 -11.46 2.61 20.23
CA ILE A 620 -12.20 2.36 18.98
C ILE A 620 -11.48 1.27 18.17
N PRO A 621 -12.16 0.16 17.81
CA PRO A 621 -11.60 -0.87 16.94
C PRO A 621 -11.18 -0.29 15.58
N ARG A 622 -10.04 -0.77 15.05
CA ARG A 622 -9.49 -0.33 13.77
C ARG A 622 -9.62 -1.43 12.73
N ASN A 623 -10.20 -1.10 11.58
CA ASN A 623 -10.36 -2.01 10.46
C ASN A 623 -9.34 -1.70 9.37
N LEU A 624 -8.56 -2.70 8.98
CA LEU A 624 -7.57 -2.68 7.93
C LEU A 624 -7.98 -3.67 6.84
N MET A 625 -8.04 -3.22 5.59
CA MET A 625 -8.30 -4.12 4.46
C MET A 625 -7.00 -4.79 4.04
N LEU A 626 -7.07 -6.08 3.71
CA LEU A 626 -5.94 -6.86 3.21
C LEU A 626 -5.98 -6.89 1.67
N PRO A 627 -4.84 -6.63 0.98
CA PRO A 627 -3.52 -6.28 1.54
C PRO A 627 -3.49 -4.87 2.17
N ILE A 628 -2.73 -4.71 3.26
CA ILE A 628 -2.65 -3.46 4.04
C ILE A 628 -2.11 -2.33 3.16
N GLN A 629 -2.92 -1.30 2.96
CA GLN A 629 -2.54 -0.11 2.20
C GLN A 629 -1.51 0.72 2.97
N GLU A 630 -0.62 1.43 2.26
CA GLU A 630 0.47 2.22 2.87
C GLU A 630 -0.04 3.16 3.96
N ASP A 631 -1.17 3.85 3.71
CA ASP A 631 -1.80 4.82 4.62
C ASP A 631 -2.31 4.22 5.94
N SER A 632 -2.44 2.90 6.00
CA SER A 632 -3.04 2.16 7.11
C SER A 632 -2.05 1.24 7.85
N ARG A 633 -0.76 1.31 7.51
CA ARG A 633 0.30 0.48 8.12
C ARG A 633 0.60 0.79 9.58
N SER A 634 0.22 1.96 10.08
CA SER A 634 0.48 2.37 11.46
C SER A 634 -0.82 2.58 12.23
N VAL A 635 -0.91 1.96 13.40
CA VAL A 635 -2.06 2.03 14.31
C VAL A 635 -1.59 2.51 15.68
N TYR A 636 -2.30 3.47 16.26
CA TYR A 636 -1.90 4.12 17.50
C TYR A 636 -2.98 4.00 18.58
N TYR A 637 -2.55 3.76 19.82
CA TYR A 637 -3.38 3.67 21.00
C TYR A 637 -2.82 4.57 22.11
N GLN A 638 -3.69 5.24 22.86
CA GLN A 638 -3.34 5.93 24.10
C GLN A 638 -4.08 5.22 25.24
N ILE A 639 -3.34 4.68 26.19
CA ILE A 639 -3.84 3.83 27.27
C ILE A 639 -3.41 4.36 28.63
N GLU A 640 -4.21 4.09 29.65
CA GLU A 640 -3.87 4.49 31.02
C GLU A 640 -2.98 3.45 31.70
N ASN A 641 -3.24 2.16 31.47
CA ASN A 641 -2.52 1.08 32.12
C ASN A 641 -2.06 0.00 31.12
N LEU A 642 -0.74 -0.23 31.09
CA LEU A 642 -0.10 -1.22 30.22
C LEU A 642 -0.38 -2.66 30.68
N SER A 643 -0.64 -2.90 31.97
CA SER A 643 -0.86 -4.25 32.52
C SER A 643 -2.15 -4.92 32.11
N THR A 644 -3.15 -4.14 31.72
CA THR A 644 -4.44 -4.64 31.25
C THR A 644 -4.57 -4.56 29.74
N PHE A 645 -3.54 -4.09 29.04
CA PHE A 645 -3.61 -3.83 27.61
C PHE A 645 -3.34 -5.11 26.81
N SER A 646 -4.39 -5.64 26.21
CA SER A 646 -4.31 -6.70 25.20
C SER A 646 -4.92 -6.25 23.89
N LEU A 647 -4.44 -6.82 22.79
CA LEU A 647 -5.00 -6.60 21.46
C LEU A 647 -5.50 -7.91 20.87
N ASP A 648 -6.75 -7.88 20.43
CA ASP A 648 -7.39 -8.94 19.70
C ASP A 648 -7.30 -8.59 18.20
N PHE A 649 -6.68 -9.48 17.44
CA PHE A 649 -6.58 -9.41 15.99
C PHE A 649 -7.58 -10.41 15.40
N GLU A 650 -8.62 -9.91 14.75
CA GLU A 650 -9.68 -10.73 14.16
C GLU A 650 -9.74 -10.50 12.66
N ILE A 651 -9.56 -11.56 11.90
CA ILE A 651 -9.66 -11.54 10.44
C ILE A 651 -11.05 -12.01 10.06
N PHE A 652 -11.75 -11.16 9.33
CA PHE A 652 -13.07 -11.41 8.78
C PHE A 652 -13.00 -11.52 7.26
N PRO A 653 -13.99 -12.16 6.61
CA PRO A 653 -14.25 -11.91 5.20
C PRO A 653 -14.48 -10.41 5.02
N THR A 654 -14.23 -9.89 3.81
CA THR A 654 -14.39 -8.48 3.47
C THR A 654 -15.70 -7.87 4.01
N PHE A 655 -16.81 -8.62 3.95
CA PHE A 655 -18.12 -8.22 4.47
C PHE A 655 -18.77 -9.19 5.46
N GLY A 656 -18.16 -10.34 5.71
CA GLY A 656 -18.67 -11.31 6.68
C GLY A 656 -18.44 -10.84 8.11
N SER A 657 -19.25 -11.35 9.02
CA SER A 657 -19.10 -11.18 10.46
C SER A 657 -18.62 -12.43 11.18
N LYS A 658 -18.52 -13.56 10.47
CA LYS A 658 -17.84 -14.75 10.97
C LYS A 658 -16.32 -14.56 10.94
N VAL A 659 -15.66 -14.82 12.07
CA VAL A 659 -14.20 -14.76 12.18
C VAL A 659 -13.59 -15.93 11.41
N ILE A 660 -12.66 -15.63 10.49
CA ILE A 660 -11.85 -16.60 9.76
C ILE A 660 -10.66 -17.04 10.61
N ALA A 661 -9.98 -16.05 11.19
CA ALA A 661 -8.82 -16.28 12.05
C ALA A 661 -8.76 -15.23 13.15
N LYS A 662 -8.27 -15.62 14.32
CA LYS A 662 -8.04 -14.76 15.46
C LYS A 662 -6.64 -14.98 16.01
N SER A 663 -6.04 -13.91 16.52
CA SER A 663 -4.86 -13.96 17.37
C SER A 663 -4.96 -12.90 18.46
N VAL A 664 -4.16 -13.04 19.50
CA VAL A 664 -4.18 -12.12 20.65
C VAL A 664 -2.75 -11.77 21.04
N ALA A 665 -2.44 -10.47 21.12
CA ALA A 665 -1.24 -9.98 21.79
C ALA A 665 -1.57 -9.72 23.27
N LEU A 666 -0.88 -10.45 24.15
CA LEU A 666 -1.01 -10.29 25.60
C LEU A 666 -0.24 -9.06 26.11
N PRO A 667 -0.57 -8.53 27.31
CA PRO A 667 0.15 -7.42 27.91
C PRO A 667 1.67 -7.62 27.97
N ASP A 668 2.11 -8.85 28.23
CA ASP A 668 3.53 -9.24 28.30
C ASP A 668 4.32 -8.89 27.05
N VAL A 669 3.67 -8.89 25.87
CA VAL A 669 4.28 -8.48 24.60
C VAL A 669 4.72 -7.02 24.66
N PHE A 670 3.94 -6.17 25.32
CA PHE A 670 4.19 -4.73 25.40
C PHE A 670 4.90 -4.33 26.71
N GLN A 671 4.98 -5.24 27.68
CA GLN A 671 5.57 -5.01 29.00
C GLN A 671 7.05 -5.37 29.13
N ALA A 672 7.69 -5.88 28.07
CA ALA A 672 9.09 -6.30 28.11
C ALA A 672 9.96 -5.23 28.82
N ILE A 673 10.44 -5.57 30.02
CA ILE A 673 11.06 -4.64 30.98
C ILE A 673 12.32 -4.01 30.39
N ASP A 674 12.97 -4.71 29.47
CA ASP A 674 14.26 -4.35 28.90
C ASP A 674 14.15 -3.55 27.58
N SER A 675 12.97 -3.51 26.93
CA SER A 675 12.80 -2.75 25.68
C SER A 675 11.36 -2.29 25.44
N SER A 676 11.18 -0.98 25.26
CA SER A 676 9.90 -0.39 24.85
C SER A 676 9.67 -0.41 23.34
N ALA A 677 10.45 -1.15 22.56
CA ALA A 677 10.20 -1.39 21.14
C ALA A 677 10.60 -2.81 20.75
N GLY A 678 9.88 -3.40 19.78
CA GLY A 678 10.17 -4.77 19.35
C GLY A 678 9.40 -5.21 18.12
N SER A 679 9.73 -6.41 17.65
CA SER A 679 8.96 -7.12 16.62
C SER A 679 8.25 -8.31 17.25
N CYS A 680 6.99 -8.52 16.90
CA CYS A 680 6.17 -9.60 17.38
C CYS A 680 5.66 -10.43 16.20
N CYS A 681 5.78 -11.75 16.30
CA CYS A 681 5.18 -12.70 15.38
C CYS A 681 4.21 -13.58 16.15
N LEU A 682 2.93 -13.52 15.78
CA LEU A 682 1.86 -14.27 16.41
C LEU A 682 1.28 -15.30 15.45
N PRO A 683 1.04 -16.54 15.90
CA PRO A 683 0.26 -17.50 15.12
C PRO A 683 -1.19 -17.01 14.97
N LEU A 684 -1.75 -17.18 13.78
CA LEU A 684 -3.17 -16.96 13.49
C LEU A 684 -3.91 -18.28 13.65
N PHE A 685 -4.95 -18.28 14.48
CA PHE A 685 -5.77 -19.46 14.73
C PHE A 685 -7.14 -19.32 14.09
N ASP A 686 -7.69 -20.38 13.51
CA ASP A 686 -9.11 -20.40 13.15
C ASP A 686 -10.02 -20.48 14.41
N PRO A 687 -11.36 -20.38 14.29
CA PRO A 687 -12.27 -20.56 15.42
C PRO A 687 -12.15 -21.91 16.16
N ARG A 688 -11.39 -22.87 15.61
CA ARG A 688 -11.12 -24.19 16.18
C ARG A 688 -9.72 -24.29 16.78
N LEU A 689 -9.03 -23.17 16.95
CA LEU A 689 -7.68 -23.07 17.52
C LEU A 689 -6.58 -23.76 16.69
N ARG A 690 -6.78 -23.89 15.37
CA ARG A 690 -5.76 -24.44 14.46
C ARG A 690 -4.96 -23.33 13.82
N ALA A 691 -3.64 -23.50 13.77
CA ALA A 691 -2.76 -22.53 13.14
C ALA A 691 -3.01 -22.48 11.62
N VAL A 692 -3.52 -21.36 11.13
CA VAL A 692 -3.83 -21.11 9.70
C VAL A 692 -2.86 -20.14 9.04
N GLY A 693 -2.02 -19.47 9.83
CA GLY A 693 -1.02 -18.53 9.35
C GLY A 693 -0.24 -17.84 10.46
N GLN A 694 0.42 -16.76 10.11
CA GLN A 694 1.17 -15.90 11.02
C GLN A 694 0.88 -14.41 10.76
N LEU A 695 0.89 -13.62 11.82
CA LEU A 695 0.74 -12.16 11.86
C LEU A 695 2.03 -11.56 12.42
N GLN A 696 2.68 -10.69 11.66
CA GLN A 696 3.89 -10.01 12.08
C GLN A 696 3.68 -8.49 12.14
N PHE A 697 4.09 -7.88 13.26
CA PHE A 697 4.06 -6.43 13.43
C PHE A 697 5.18 -5.96 14.35
N ASN A 698 5.60 -4.70 14.17
CA ASN A 698 6.50 -4.01 15.07
C ASN A 698 5.69 -3.14 16.02
N PHE A 699 6.17 -2.95 17.25
CA PHE A 699 5.52 -2.11 18.24
C PHE A 699 6.51 -1.17 18.92
N GLN A 700 6.00 -0.03 19.39
CA GLN A 700 6.71 0.93 20.23
C GLN A 700 5.80 1.41 21.36
N VAL A 701 6.31 1.46 22.58
CA VAL A 701 5.62 1.91 23.79
C VAL A 701 6.33 3.15 24.33
N ILE A 702 5.60 4.26 24.46
CA ILE A 702 6.13 5.52 25.01
C ILE A 702 5.34 5.83 26.28
N LYS A 703 6.05 5.83 27.41
CA LYS A 703 5.50 6.12 28.73
C LYS A 703 5.52 7.64 28.97
N PRO A 704 4.58 8.20 29.75
CA PRO A 704 4.63 9.60 30.14
C PRO A 704 5.94 9.91 30.88
N TYR A 705 6.37 11.17 30.82
CA TYR A 705 7.56 11.60 31.54
C TYR A 705 7.31 11.53 33.06
N PRO A 706 8.15 10.83 33.85
CA PRO A 706 7.88 10.61 35.28
C PRO A 706 8.17 11.84 36.16
N GLY A 707 8.96 12.80 35.68
CA GLY A 707 9.31 14.01 36.42
C GLY A 707 8.29 15.14 36.29
N LYS A 708 8.58 16.28 36.93
CA LYS A 708 7.77 17.50 36.76
C LYS A 708 8.08 18.13 35.41
N THR A 709 7.07 18.19 34.54
CA THR A 709 7.16 18.91 33.26
C THR A 709 7.25 20.41 33.49
N LEU A 710 7.79 21.14 32.51
CA LEU A 710 7.75 22.60 32.54
C LEU A 710 6.31 23.07 32.38
N GLU A 711 5.88 24.04 33.19
CA GLU A 711 4.60 24.71 32.97
C GLU A 711 4.57 25.21 31.52
N ILE A 712 3.55 24.77 30.79
CA ILE A 712 3.18 25.36 29.51
C ILE A 712 2.88 26.82 29.89
N THR A 713 3.80 27.72 29.55
CA THR A 713 3.63 29.15 29.77
C THR A 713 2.21 29.50 29.35
N GLN A 714 1.40 30.03 30.27
CA GLN A 714 0.01 30.44 30.03
C GLN A 714 -0.03 31.63 29.06
N PHE A 715 0.39 31.42 27.83
CA PHE A 715 -0.09 32.18 26.70
C PHE A 715 -1.41 31.55 26.28
N PRO A 716 -2.40 32.34 25.83
CA PRO A 716 -3.60 31.76 25.25
C PRO A 716 -3.15 30.79 24.17
N PHE A 717 -3.66 29.56 24.21
CA PHE A 717 -3.45 28.61 23.13
C PHE A 717 -3.63 29.33 21.78
N TYR A 718 -2.65 29.17 20.89
CA TYR A 718 -2.50 29.81 19.57
C TYR A 718 -3.78 29.96 18.72
N TRP A 719 -4.85 29.21 19.02
CA TRP A 719 -6.14 29.27 18.33
C TRP A 719 -7.07 30.45 18.72
N ARG A 720 -6.80 31.23 19.78
CA ARG A 720 -7.71 32.31 20.23
C ARG A 720 -7.44 33.71 19.67
N GLN A 721 -6.32 33.97 19.01
CA GLN A 721 -5.95 35.33 18.58
C GLN A 721 -6.05 35.59 17.07
N THR A 722 -6.64 34.69 16.28
CA THR A 722 -7.00 34.97 14.87
C THR A 722 -8.44 35.48 14.70
N SER A 723 -9.02 36.07 15.75
CA SER A 723 -10.39 36.62 15.72
C SER A 723 -10.50 37.96 16.45
N ALA A 724 -9.61 38.90 16.18
CA ALA A 724 -9.86 40.32 16.45
C ALA A 724 -8.95 41.17 15.56
N LEU A 725 -9.57 41.96 14.69
CA LEU A 725 -8.97 43.12 14.05
C LEU A 725 -8.74 44.15 15.17
N ASP A 726 -7.56 44.19 15.79
CA ASP A 726 -7.17 45.34 16.59
C ASP A 726 -5.71 45.69 16.32
N ASP A 727 -5.56 46.90 15.80
CA ASP A 727 -4.37 47.56 15.32
C ASP A 727 -3.77 48.33 16.51
N GLN A 728 -2.90 47.68 17.29
CA GLN A 728 -2.01 48.37 18.23
C GLN A 728 -0.86 47.46 18.68
N GLY A 729 0.37 47.96 18.47
CA GLY A 729 1.62 47.24 18.65
C GLY A 729 1.79 46.63 20.05
N GLY A 730 1.84 45.29 20.07
CA GLY A 730 2.33 44.47 21.17
C GLY A 730 3.18 43.36 20.57
N SER A 731 4.50 43.55 20.59
CA SER A 731 5.50 42.50 20.35
C SER A 731 5.31 41.38 21.38
N MET A 732 5.73 40.16 21.03
CA MET A 732 5.78 38.92 21.83
C MET A 732 4.57 37.97 21.69
N THR A 733 4.68 36.98 20.78
CA THR A 733 5.02 35.56 21.09
C THR A 733 4.83 34.70 19.84
N GLY A 734 5.81 34.73 18.94
CA GLY A 734 6.13 33.62 18.06
C GLY A 734 7.52 33.13 18.49
N SER A 735 7.68 31.86 18.81
CA SER A 735 9.02 31.28 18.95
C SER A 735 9.66 31.23 17.56
N SER A 736 10.20 32.36 17.11
CA SER A 736 10.94 32.46 15.86
C SER A 736 12.16 31.54 15.98
N LEU A 737 12.14 30.41 15.28
CA LEU A 737 13.35 29.64 14.97
C LEU A 737 14.23 30.56 14.11
N SER A 738 15.07 31.36 14.76
CA SER A 738 15.96 32.29 14.10
C SER A 738 17.32 32.29 14.79
N GLY A 739 18.36 32.69 14.06
CA GLY A 739 19.73 32.75 14.56
C GLY A 739 20.47 31.41 14.54
N ASP A 740 21.60 31.40 15.23
CA ASP A 740 22.57 30.30 15.25
C ASP A 740 22.38 29.40 16.46
N TYR A 741 22.43 28.09 16.23
CA TYR A 741 22.29 27.03 17.22
C TYR A 741 23.56 26.16 17.22
N LEU A 742 24.13 25.94 18.40
CA LEU A 742 25.29 25.08 18.59
C LEU A 742 24.84 23.62 18.62
N LYS A 743 25.28 22.81 17.66
CA LYS A 743 24.99 21.37 17.66
C LYS A 743 25.86 20.66 18.70
N ILE A 744 25.21 19.95 19.62
CA ILE A 744 25.84 19.17 20.66
C ILE A 744 25.30 17.75 20.55
N THR A 745 26.18 16.77 20.33
CA THR A 745 25.80 15.35 20.26
C THR A 745 25.72 14.76 21.65
N VAL A 746 24.54 14.29 22.04
CA VAL A 746 24.24 13.73 23.36
C VAL A 746 23.97 12.24 23.26
N GLN A 747 24.58 11.47 24.16
CA GLN A 747 24.36 10.03 24.35
C GLN A 747 24.41 9.68 25.84
N LEU A 748 24.08 8.43 26.19
CA LEU A 748 24.11 7.95 27.57
C LEU A 748 25.26 6.97 27.81
N THR A 749 25.87 7.09 28.97
CA THR A 749 26.71 6.03 29.57
C THR A 749 25.85 4.88 30.09
N ARG A 750 26.47 3.76 30.45
CA ARG A 750 25.79 2.57 30.98
C ARG A 750 24.97 2.84 32.25
N ASP A 751 25.45 3.76 33.08
CA ASP A 751 24.80 4.24 34.31
C ASP A 751 23.78 5.37 34.05
N ARG A 752 23.40 5.59 32.77
CA ARG A 752 22.35 6.52 32.33
C ARG A 752 22.69 7.99 32.56
N VAL A 753 23.97 8.35 32.54
CA VAL A 753 24.41 9.75 32.63
C VAL A 753 24.47 10.35 31.22
N PRO A 754 23.74 11.45 30.94
CA PRO A 754 23.86 12.19 29.68
C PRO A 754 25.23 12.81 29.52
N VAL A 755 25.93 12.39 28.47
CA VAL A 755 27.26 12.89 28.11
C VAL A 755 27.28 13.40 26.67
N ILE A 756 28.21 14.31 26.42
CA ILE A 756 28.40 14.97 25.14
C ILE A 756 29.64 14.39 24.48
N TYR A 757 29.43 13.69 23.37
CA TYR A 757 30.50 13.11 22.57
C TYR A 757 29.95 12.68 21.19
N PRO A 758 30.63 12.99 20.07
CA PRO A 758 30.08 12.84 18.72
C PRO A 758 30.11 11.42 18.13
N SER A 759 30.84 10.47 18.73
CA SER A 759 31.01 9.09 18.23
C SER A 759 30.48 8.06 19.23
N TYR A 760 30.07 6.88 18.75
CA TYR A 760 29.72 5.76 19.63
C TYR A 760 30.94 5.16 20.34
N PHE A 761 32.13 5.34 19.75
CA PHE A 761 33.38 4.75 20.23
C PHE A 761 34.37 5.81 20.67
N VAL A 762 34.99 5.57 21.81
CA VAL A 762 36.06 6.38 22.37
C VAL A 762 37.39 5.66 22.14
N PRO A 763 38.37 6.29 21.48
CA PRO A 763 39.69 5.70 21.28
C PRO A 763 40.49 5.73 22.59
N HIS A 764 40.95 4.56 23.05
CA HIS A 764 41.80 4.43 24.23
C HIS A 764 42.87 3.36 24.01
N HIS A 765 44.16 3.73 24.06
CA HIS A 765 45.31 2.82 23.87
C HIS A 765 45.20 1.87 22.64
N ASN A 766 44.82 2.40 21.47
CA ASN A 766 44.58 1.67 20.22
C ASN A 766 43.39 0.68 20.24
N LEU A 767 42.48 0.80 21.21
CA LEU A 767 41.20 0.11 21.25
C LEU A 767 40.05 1.11 21.11
N GLU A 768 39.02 0.74 20.36
CA GLU A 768 37.76 1.48 20.29
C GLU A 768 36.79 0.90 21.32
N VAL A 769 36.47 1.68 22.35
CA VAL A 769 35.58 1.24 23.43
C VAL A 769 34.24 1.93 23.26
N SER A 770 33.15 1.16 23.27
CA SER A 770 31.79 1.70 23.17
C SER A 770 31.43 2.51 24.42
N LEU A 771 31.02 3.76 24.23
CA LEU A 771 30.68 4.67 25.32
C LEU A 771 29.47 4.16 26.12
N CYS A 772 28.48 3.58 25.43
CA CYS A 772 27.25 3.06 26.04
C CYS A 772 27.49 1.90 27.02
N GLN A 773 28.68 1.28 27.00
CA GLN A 773 29.06 0.18 27.91
C GLN A 773 29.85 0.65 29.14
N LEU A 774 30.38 1.87 29.12
CA LEU A 774 31.18 2.44 30.20
C LEU A 774 30.30 3.22 31.19
N THR A 775 30.64 3.18 32.47
CA THR A 775 30.07 4.08 33.48
C THR A 775 30.79 5.41 33.48
N TYR A 776 30.11 6.49 33.89
CA TYR A 776 30.73 7.82 33.92
C TYR A 776 31.96 7.89 34.85
N ASP A 777 31.91 7.21 36.00
CA ASP A 777 33.05 7.12 36.92
C ASP A 777 34.26 6.44 36.27
N THR A 778 34.03 5.43 35.42
CA THR A 778 35.12 4.78 34.68
C THR A 778 35.72 5.75 33.66
N LEU A 779 34.89 6.52 32.94
CA LEU A 779 35.36 7.56 32.01
C LEU A 779 36.18 8.64 32.73
N ALA A 780 35.75 9.04 33.93
CA ALA A 780 36.47 10.00 34.76
C ALA A 780 37.84 9.45 35.22
N ASN A 781 37.90 8.19 35.64
CA ASN A 781 39.14 7.53 36.03
C ASN A 781 40.13 7.35 34.86
N LEU A 782 39.61 7.23 33.63
CA LEU A 782 40.41 7.17 32.41
C LEU A 782 40.94 8.55 31.97
N GLY A 783 40.64 9.62 32.71
CA GLY A 783 41.09 10.98 32.43
C GLY A 783 40.50 11.57 31.15
N MET A 784 39.37 11.02 30.69
CA MET A 784 38.72 11.44 29.43
C MET A 784 37.64 12.51 29.66
N ASN A 785 37.37 12.85 30.93
CA ASN A 785 36.47 13.93 31.33
C ASN A 785 37.19 15.29 31.30
N GLY A 786 36.58 16.29 30.66
CA GLY A 786 37.09 17.66 30.72
C GLY A 786 36.43 18.46 31.84
N ASN A 787 37.13 19.49 32.33
CA ASN A 787 36.55 20.51 33.22
C ASN A 787 36.09 21.74 32.42
N LEU A 788 34.81 22.10 32.59
CA LEU A 788 34.21 23.33 32.01
C LEU A 788 33.87 24.38 33.06
N LEU A 789 33.92 24.00 34.34
CA LEU A 789 33.67 24.89 35.46
C LEU A 789 34.96 24.94 36.31
N LEU A 790 35.29 26.14 36.77
CA LEU A 790 36.33 26.36 37.77
C LEU A 790 35.84 25.85 39.14
N ASN A 791 36.75 25.71 40.11
CA ASN A 791 36.42 25.22 41.45
C ASN A 791 35.40 26.09 42.21
N ASP A 792 35.15 27.32 41.75
CA ASP A 792 34.14 28.25 42.29
C ASP A 792 32.78 28.19 41.56
N GLY A 793 32.65 27.35 40.53
CA GLY A 793 31.43 27.22 39.72
C GLY A 793 31.33 28.20 38.54
N ALA A 794 32.32 29.07 38.31
CA ALA A 794 32.38 29.94 37.14
C ALA A 794 32.75 29.15 35.87
N PRO A 795 32.23 29.53 34.68
CA PRO A 795 32.60 28.88 33.43
C PRO A 795 34.09 29.12 33.12
N ALA A 796 34.81 28.06 32.74
CA ALA A 796 36.22 28.14 32.40
C ALA A 796 36.51 28.94 31.11
N LEU A 797 35.47 29.29 30.35
CA LEU A 797 35.52 30.09 29.13
C LEU A 797 34.46 31.22 29.22
N GLU A 798 34.90 32.47 29.19
CA GLU A 798 34.01 33.65 29.25
C GLU A 798 33.57 34.16 27.85
N SER A 799 33.88 33.42 26.78
CA SER A 799 33.52 33.80 25.40
C SER A 799 32.03 33.57 25.10
N VAL A 800 31.44 34.51 24.35
CA VAL A 800 30.07 34.42 23.80
C VAL A 800 30.09 33.88 22.35
N ASN A 801 31.28 33.63 21.78
CA ASN A 801 31.40 33.10 20.43
C ASN A 801 31.10 31.60 20.39
N ILE A 802 30.19 31.21 19.50
CA ILE A 802 29.71 29.83 19.35
C ILE A 802 30.80 28.86 18.86
N ILE A 803 31.79 29.36 18.10
CA ILE A 803 32.89 28.55 17.54
C ILE A 803 33.83 28.09 18.65
N ASP A 804 34.19 28.98 19.58
CA ASP A 804 35.08 28.67 20.69
C ASP A 804 34.50 27.55 21.57
N TRP A 805 33.19 27.60 21.83
CA TRP A 805 32.48 26.55 22.55
C TRP A 805 32.43 25.23 21.79
N LYS A 806 32.26 25.27 20.45
CA LYS A 806 32.29 24.07 19.62
C LYS A 806 33.65 23.37 19.66
N GLU A 807 34.74 24.12 19.51
CA GLU A 807 36.10 23.57 19.61
C GLU A 807 36.35 22.96 20.98
N ARG A 808 35.99 23.68 22.06
CA ARG A 808 36.16 23.18 23.43
C ARG A 808 35.39 21.88 23.66
N LEU A 809 34.13 21.81 23.25
CA LEU A 809 33.27 20.64 23.45
C LEU A 809 33.65 19.43 22.58
N SER A 810 34.45 19.63 21.52
CA SER A 810 34.89 18.53 20.64
C SER A 810 36.06 17.71 21.19
N THR A 811 36.79 18.25 22.18
CA THR A 811 38.08 17.70 22.64
C THR A 811 37.99 16.71 23.81
N SER A 812 36.91 16.74 24.60
CA SER A 812 36.77 15.91 25.81
C SER A 812 35.31 15.54 26.04
N ILE A 813 35.07 14.54 26.89
CA ILE A 813 33.72 14.12 27.24
C ILE A 813 33.24 14.98 28.41
N PHE A 814 32.02 15.51 28.31
CA PHE A 814 31.40 16.33 29.34
C PHE A 814 30.00 15.84 29.64
N THR A 815 29.55 15.91 30.90
CA THR A 815 28.14 15.69 31.23
C THR A 815 27.27 16.82 30.66
N LEU A 816 26.06 16.50 30.21
CA LEU A 816 25.10 17.49 29.73
C LEU A 816 24.83 18.58 30.77
N ARG A 817 24.72 18.22 32.06
CA ARG A 817 24.52 19.14 33.17
C ARG A 817 25.58 20.25 33.21
N ASN A 818 26.85 19.86 33.20
CA ASN A 818 27.97 20.80 33.28
C ASN A 818 28.03 21.70 32.03
N VAL A 819 27.69 21.17 30.85
CA VAL A 819 27.66 21.98 29.62
C VAL A 819 26.51 22.99 29.67
N LEU A 820 25.32 22.59 30.08
CA LEU A 820 24.18 23.50 30.23
C LEU A 820 24.46 24.61 31.25
N ALA A 821 25.19 24.30 32.34
CA ALA A 821 25.60 25.27 33.35
C ALA A 821 26.71 26.22 32.87
N ALA A 822 27.67 25.74 32.08
CA ALA A 822 28.83 26.51 31.64
C ALA A 822 28.57 27.39 30.41
N VAL A 823 27.77 26.90 29.44
CA VAL A 823 27.53 27.62 28.17
C VAL A 823 26.66 28.87 28.43
N PRO A 824 27.01 30.06 27.91
CA PRO A 824 26.20 31.27 28.03
C PRO A 824 24.75 31.07 27.58
N VAL A 825 23.80 31.70 28.27
CA VAL A 825 22.35 31.54 28.02
C VAL A 825 21.92 32.15 26.68
N GLN A 826 22.68 33.10 26.17
CA GLN A 826 22.48 33.75 24.87
C GLN A 826 22.73 32.79 23.69
N LEU A 827 23.46 31.68 23.90
CA LEU A 827 23.71 30.68 22.87
C LEU A 827 22.57 29.66 22.82
N ASN A 828 21.94 29.57 21.65
CA ASN A 828 20.93 28.56 21.38
C ASN A 828 21.57 27.19 21.16
N LEU A 829 20.88 26.12 21.55
CA LEU A 829 21.44 24.75 21.49
C LEU A 829 20.60 23.84 20.60
N ASN A 830 21.27 23.10 19.72
CA ASN A 830 20.70 21.93 19.05
C ASN A 830 21.23 20.67 19.74
N LEU A 831 20.38 20.00 20.51
CA LEU A 831 20.71 18.74 21.16
C LEU A 831 20.47 17.60 20.15
N HIS A 832 21.55 17.14 19.53
CA HIS A 832 21.53 16.02 18.60
C HIS A 832 21.64 14.71 19.37
N ILE A 833 20.56 13.94 19.40
CA ILE A 833 20.46 12.73 20.21
C ILE A 833 20.96 11.54 19.40
N LEU A 834 22.06 10.95 19.86
CA LEU A 834 22.67 9.76 19.28
C LEU A 834 22.11 8.52 19.99
N TYR A 835 21.09 7.91 19.38
CA TYR A 835 20.46 6.69 19.86
C TYR A 835 20.54 5.63 18.76
N PRO A 836 21.14 4.46 19.03
CA PRO A 836 21.43 3.49 17.99
C PRO A 836 20.15 2.91 17.39
N SER A 837 20.19 2.65 16.08
CA SER A 837 19.16 1.89 15.37
C SER A 837 19.43 0.38 15.51
N ASN A 838 18.39 -0.44 15.34
CA ASN A 838 18.53 -1.91 15.36
C ASN A 838 19.59 -2.43 14.36
N HIS A 839 19.79 -1.72 13.25
CA HIS A 839 20.82 -2.06 12.26
C HIS A 839 22.22 -1.73 12.75
N GLU A 840 22.41 -0.58 13.41
CA GLU A 840 23.68 -0.20 14.03
C GLU A 840 24.03 -1.12 15.20
N ASP A 841 23.06 -1.56 15.99
CA ASP A 841 23.26 -2.53 17.07
C ASP A 841 23.86 -3.85 16.55
N LEU A 842 23.33 -4.37 15.44
CA LEU A 842 23.79 -5.63 14.84
C LEU A 842 25.15 -5.50 14.14
N ASN A 843 25.36 -4.42 13.39
CA ASN A 843 26.54 -4.28 12.52
C ASN A 843 27.75 -3.67 13.23
N LEU A 844 27.52 -2.69 14.12
CA LEU A 844 28.59 -2.00 14.85
C LEU A 844 28.81 -2.60 16.24
N GLY A 845 27.97 -3.54 16.70
CA GLY A 845 28.07 -4.11 18.04
C GLY A 845 27.83 -3.10 19.16
N VAL A 846 27.15 -1.99 18.85
CA VAL A 846 26.84 -0.89 19.79
C VAL A 846 25.60 -1.27 20.59
N TYR A 847 25.67 -2.34 21.38
CA TYR A 847 24.51 -2.80 22.16
C TYR A 847 24.12 -1.76 23.23
N SER A 848 23.08 -0.96 22.97
CA SER A 848 22.44 -0.18 24.03
C SER A 848 21.33 -1.02 24.68
N ASN A 849 21.61 -1.65 25.81
CA ASN A 849 20.56 -2.24 26.68
C ASN A 849 19.71 -1.15 27.38
N ILE A 850 19.75 0.10 26.89
CA ILE A 850 19.09 1.24 27.51
C ILE A 850 17.75 1.43 26.81
N ASP A 851 16.69 1.22 27.56
CA ASP A 851 15.34 1.47 27.11
C ASP A 851 15.12 2.93 26.65
N ILE A 852 14.43 3.11 25.53
CA ILE A 852 14.20 4.41 24.88
C ILE A 852 13.50 5.43 25.78
N ASN A 853 12.58 4.99 26.67
CA ASN A 853 11.91 5.90 27.59
C ASN A 853 12.90 6.40 28.63
N THR A 854 13.65 5.48 29.23
CA THR A 854 14.70 5.81 30.18
C THR A 854 15.75 6.74 29.55
N PHE A 855 16.06 6.51 28.27
CA PHE A 855 16.99 7.32 27.51
C PHE A 855 16.51 8.77 27.36
N ALA A 856 15.27 8.94 26.89
CA ALA A 856 14.64 10.24 26.76
C ALA A 856 14.47 10.94 28.13
N ASP A 857 14.06 10.20 29.16
CA ASP A 857 13.80 10.74 30.50
C ASP A 857 15.06 11.32 31.15
N ALA A 858 16.21 10.64 31.01
CA ALA A 858 17.49 11.12 31.54
C ALA A 858 17.90 12.46 30.90
N ILE A 859 17.74 12.60 29.59
CA ILE A 859 18.07 13.84 28.87
C ILE A 859 17.08 14.96 29.23
N LEU A 860 15.77 14.68 29.24
CA LEU A 860 14.75 15.66 29.57
C LEU A 860 14.85 16.16 31.01
N THR A 861 15.27 15.30 31.95
CA THR A 861 15.49 15.69 33.35
C THR A 861 16.52 16.81 33.45
N GLU A 862 17.68 16.65 32.82
CA GLU A 862 18.75 17.65 32.84
C GLU A 862 18.34 18.95 32.13
N VAL A 863 17.63 18.85 31.01
CA VAL A 863 17.14 20.04 30.27
C VAL A 863 16.08 20.80 31.06
N PHE A 864 15.13 20.10 31.69
CA PHE A 864 14.08 20.73 32.51
C PHE A 864 14.62 21.29 33.81
N ASP A 865 15.57 20.62 34.45
CA ASP A 865 16.23 21.15 35.66
C ASP A 865 17.02 22.43 35.32
N HIS A 866 17.74 22.46 34.20
CA HIS A 866 18.41 23.68 33.73
C HIS A 866 17.42 24.82 33.43
N ALA A 867 16.35 24.54 32.69
CA ALA A 867 15.33 25.54 32.40
C ALA A 867 14.64 26.08 33.67
N ARG A 868 14.39 25.21 34.66
CA ARG A 868 13.88 25.62 35.98
C ARG A 868 14.89 26.48 36.73
N ALA A 869 16.17 26.11 36.73
CA ALA A 869 17.22 26.91 37.33
C ALA A 869 17.27 28.32 36.72
N LEU A 870 17.25 28.45 35.39
CA LEU A 870 17.22 29.76 34.73
C LEU A 870 16.01 30.60 35.13
N ARG A 871 14.80 30.01 35.16
CA ARG A 871 13.57 30.71 35.59
C ARG A 871 13.63 31.16 37.06
N THR A 872 14.34 30.44 37.92
CA THR A 872 14.55 30.87 39.32
C THR A 872 15.51 32.04 39.45
N LEU A 873 16.48 32.18 38.54
CA LEU A 873 17.33 33.38 38.48
C LEU A 873 16.55 34.59 37.95
N SER A 874 15.82 34.40 36.85
CA SER A 874 14.91 35.42 36.32
C SER A 874 13.78 34.79 35.47
N PRO A 875 12.52 35.22 35.68
CA PRO A 875 11.36 34.58 35.04
C PRO A 875 11.34 34.73 33.52
N ASP A 876 11.96 35.79 32.98
CA ASP A 876 12.02 36.08 31.55
C ASP A 876 13.19 35.39 30.82
N LEU A 877 14.09 34.73 31.56
CA LEU A 877 15.29 34.14 30.99
C LEU A 877 15.00 32.71 30.51
N THR A 878 14.89 32.56 29.20
CA THR A 878 14.72 31.26 28.54
C THR A 878 15.76 31.05 27.44
N ARG A 879 16.42 29.88 27.44
CA ARG A 879 17.31 29.44 26.35
C ARG A 879 16.50 28.73 25.27
N SER A 880 16.76 29.04 23.99
CA SER A 880 16.18 28.27 22.88
C SER A 880 16.91 26.93 22.70
N VAL A 881 16.14 25.84 22.65
CA VAL A 881 16.65 24.47 22.48
C VAL A 881 15.87 23.76 21.38
N VAL A 882 16.58 23.07 20.49
CA VAL A 882 16.01 22.24 19.43
C VAL A 882 16.55 20.82 19.59
N PHE A 883 15.70 19.81 19.50
CA PHE A 883 16.13 18.42 19.49
C PHE A 883 16.26 17.92 18.05
N SER A 884 17.30 17.14 17.76
CA SER A 884 17.42 16.45 16.48
C SER A 884 17.93 15.01 16.63
N SER A 885 17.53 14.09 15.76
CA SER A 885 18.09 12.73 15.74
C SER A 885 17.85 12.07 14.38
N PHE A 886 18.70 11.12 14.00
CA PHE A 886 18.47 10.22 12.87
C PHE A 886 17.49 9.09 13.20
N ASN A 887 17.28 8.79 14.49
CA ASN A 887 16.41 7.70 14.88
C ASN A 887 14.96 8.20 15.08
N PRO A 888 13.97 7.72 14.29
CA PRO A 888 12.60 8.20 14.39
C PRO A 888 11.92 7.81 15.70
N ASN A 889 12.34 6.72 16.33
CA ASN A 889 11.74 6.23 17.58
C ASN A 889 12.04 7.19 18.74
N ILE A 890 13.28 7.71 18.84
CA ILE A 890 13.65 8.64 19.91
C ILE A 890 13.04 10.03 19.67
N CYS A 891 12.97 10.48 18.41
CA CYS A 891 12.24 11.70 18.04
C CYS A 891 10.76 11.61 18.47
N THR A 892 10.13 10.46 18.22
CA THR A 892 8.74 10.19 18.63
C THR A 892 8.62 10.22 20.16
N ALA A 893 9.51 9.53 20.88
CA ALA A 893 9.51 9.50 22.34
C ALA A 893 9.67 10.90 22.95
N LEU A 894 10.62 11.70 22.45
CA LEU A 894 10.82 13.07 22.91
C LEU A 894 9.59 13.94 22.64
N ASN A 895 8.97 13.83 21.46
CA ASN A 895 7.80 14.64 21.11
C ASN A 895 6.62 14.36 22.02
N TRP A 896 6.39 13.07 22.32
CA TRP A 896 5.31 12.65 23.22
C TRP A 896 5.61 12.94 24.70
N LYS A 897 6.87 13.10 25.10
CA LYS A 897 7.25 13.39 26.49
C LYS A 897 7.40 14.88 26.81
N GLN A 898 7.50 15.76 25.81
CA GLN A 898 7.59 17.21 26.05
C GLN A 898 6.91 18.06 24.96
N PRO A 899 6.20 19.14 25.33
CA PRO A 899 5.56 20.05 24.37
C PRO A 899 6.32 21.37 24.13
N ASN A 900 7.43 21.64 24.81
CA ASN A 900 8.06 22.96 24.88
C ASN A 900 9.10 23.23 23.78
N TYR A 901 9.72 22.19 23.25
CA TYR A 901 10.87 22.29 22.36
C TYR A 901 10.60 21.59 21.01
N PRO A 902 10.98 22.19 19.88
CA PRO A 902 10.81 21.60 18.56
C PRO A 902 11.74 20.40 18.34
N ILE A 903 11.28 19.45 17.53
CA ILE A 903 12.01 18.24 17.14
C ILE A 903 12.19 18.22 15.63
N LEU A 904 13.44 17.98 15.20
CA LEU A 904 13.84 17.81 13.81
C LEU A 904 14.27 16.36 13.55
N LEU A 905 13.62 15.68 12.62
CA LEU A 905 14.03 14.34 12.21
C LEU A 905 15.10 14.44 11.12
N CYS A 906 16.26 13.82 11.33
CA CYS A 906 17.34 13.79 10.35
C CYS A 906 17.20 12.58 9.43
N ASN A 907 17.30 12.80 8.12
CA ASN A 907 17.32 11.76 7.12
C ASN A 907 18.76 11.36 6.79
N ASP A 908 19.00 10.06 6.65
CA ASP A 908 20.30 9.43 6.45
C ASP A 908 20.59 9.04 4.99
N LEU A 909 19.66 9.31 4.06
CA LEU A 909 19.82 8.94 2.66
C LEU A 909 21.11 9.56 2.08
N GLY A 910 21.94 8.73 1.44
CA GLY A 910 23.17 9.16 0.77
C GLY A 910 24.33 9.53 1.71
N ARG A 911 24.22 9.30 3.02
CA ARG A 911 25.34 9.49 3.95
C ARG A 911 26.25 8.27 3.94
N LEU A 912 27.34 8.33 3.19
CA LEU A 912 28.45 7.37 3.32
C LEU A 912 28.97 7.48 4.75
N GLN A 913 28.74 6.46 5.57
CA GLN A 913 29.35 6.38 6.90
C GLN A 913 30.85 6.23 6.68
N SER A 914 31.58 7.35 6.84
CA SER A 914 33.04 7.41 6.83
C SER A 914 33.59 6.69 8.07
N ALA A 915 33.43 5.38 8.09
CA ALA A 915 33.93 4.46 9.13
C ALA A 915 34.58 3.22 8.49
N LEU A 916 35.18 3.39 7.31
CA LEU A 916 36.03 2.37 6.68
C LEU A 916 37.33 3.00 6.18
N GLN A 917 38.05 3.64 7.10
CA GLN A 917 39.51 3.72 7.03
C GLN A 917 40.10 2.85 8.15
N SER A 918 39.90 1.53 8.05
CA SER A 918 40.83 0.49 8.51
C SER A 918 40.12 -0.85 8.76
N SER A 919 39.82 -1.58 7.69
CA SER A 919 40.07 -3.03 7.64
C SER A 919 39.53 -3.61 6.33
N SER A 920 40.43 -4.30 5.65
CA SER A 920 40.29 -4.85 4.30
C SER A 920 39.54 -6.18 4.30
N ASN A 921 38.33 -6.27 4.87
CA ASN A 921 37.50 -7.47 4.83
C ASN A 921 36.00 -7.17 5.03
N ALA A 922 35.39 -6.40 4.13
CA ALA A 922 33.92 -6.26 4.05
C ALA A 922 33.46 -6.53 2.61
N LEU A 923 33.66 -7.77 2.16
CA LEU A 923 32.79 -8.35 1.15
C LEU A 923 31.48 -8.71 1.86
N GLU A 924 30.35 -8.22 1.32
CA GLU A 924 28.98 -8.61 1.66
C GLU A 924 28.34 -8.07 2.96
N ALA A 925 28.45 -6.77 3.23
CA ALA A 925 27.45 -6.09 4.08
C ALA A 925 26.48 -5.31 3.17
N GLY A 926 25.26 -5.84 2.99
CA GLY A 926 24.20 -5.18 2.24
C GLY A 926 24.05 -3.73 2.70
N LEU A 927 24.31 -2.80 1.79
CA LEU A 927 24.28 -1.35 2.00
C LEU A 927 23.02 -0.98 2.79
N ALA A 928 23.22 -0.41 3.98
CA ALA A 928 22.16 -0.01 4.90
C ALA A 928 21.10 0.79 4.13
N ARG A 929 19.88 0.22 4.03
CA ARG A 929 18.73 0.92 3.45
C ARG A 929 18.37 2.09 4.38
N GLY A 930 18.94 3.26 4.10
CA GLY A 930 18.55 4.49 4.77
C GLY A 930 17.05 4.72 4.64
N THR A 931 16.45 5.41 5.61
CA THR A 931 15.02 5.73 5.56
C THR A 931 14.72 6.61 4.34
N SER A 932 13.66 6.31 3.60
CA SER A 932 13.30 7.14 2.45
C SER A 932 12.86 8.54 2.90
N ILE A 933 13.03 9.54 2.03
CA ILE A 933 12.57 10.90 2.33
C ILE A 933 11.04 10.92 2.47
N LYS A 934 10.33 10.13 1.66
CA LYS A 934 8.88 9.93 1.77
C LYS A 934 8.47 9.47 3.16
N GLU A 935 9.09 8.40 3.68
CA GLU A 935 8.77 7.87 5.01
C GLU A 935 9.14 8.88 6.11
N THR A 936 10.28 9.55 6.00
CA THR A 936 10.73 10.57 6.95
C THR A 936 9.75 11.76 7.02
N ALA A 937 9.32 12.27 5.86
CA ALA A 937 8.34 13.34 5.77
C ALA A 937 6.98 12.91 6.33
N ARG A 938 6.54 11.69 6.00
CA ARG A 938 5.29 11.10 6.52
C ARG A 938 5.33 10.94 8.03
N LEU A 939 6.38 10.35 8.60
CA LEU A 939 6.56 10.18 10.05
C LEU A 939 6.54 11.53 10.78
N SER A 940 7.21 12.52 10.19
CA SER A 940 7.22 13.90 10.70
C SER A 940 5.82 14.50 10.71
N GLN A 941 5.06 14.33 9.64
CA GLN A 941 3.68 14.82 9.56
C GLN A 941 2.73 14.10 10.52
N MET A 942 2.90 12.79 10.72
CA MET A 942 2.04 11.97 11.56
C MET A 942 2.26 12.26 13.06
N ASN A 943 3.49 12.55 13.46
CA ASN A 943 3.83 12.91 14.84
C ASN A 943 3.86 14.43 15.10
N ASN A 944 3.55 15.26 14.10
CA ASN A 944 3.64 16.72 14.16
C ASN A 944 5.04 17.23 14.57
N PHE A 945 6.11 16.62 14.03
CA PHE A 945 7.46 17.14 14.19
C PHE A 945 7.64 18.47 13.46
N MET A 946 8.50 19.34 14.01
CA MET A 946 8.74 20.69 13.49
C MET A 946 9.25 20.67 12.05
N GLY A 947 10.15 19.75 11.76
CA GLY A 947 10.85 19.75 10.51
C GLY A 947 11.72 18.53 10.30
N LEU A 948 12.41 18.55 9.17
CA LEU A 948 13.29 17.48 8.76
C LEU A 948 14.62 18.04 8.25
N THR A 949 15.68 17.28 8.48
CA THR A 949 17.04 17.61 8.01
C THR A 949 17.42 16.65 6.89
N CYS A 950 17.79 17.17 5.72
CA CYS A 950 18.20 16.39 4.55
C CYS A 950 19.59 16.80 4.07
N SER A 951 20.32 15.88 3.46
CA SER A 951 21.62 16.15 2.84
C SER A 951 21.56 17.28 1.81
N ALA A 952 22.48 18.23 1.91
CA ALA A 952 22.61 19.35 0.97
C ALA A 952 22.84 18.85 -0.46
N ARG A 953 23.71 17.85 -0.64
CA ARG A 953 23.94 17.17 -1.91
C ARG A 953 22.65 16.65 -2.54
N ILE A 954 21.78 16.00 -1.77
CA ILE A 954 20.51 15.46 -2.29
C ILE A 954 19.58 16.59 -2.73
N LEU A 955 19.45 17.65 -1.93
CA LEU A 955 18.62 18.80 -2.27
C LEU A 955 19.14 19.55 -3.51
N GLN A 956 20.45 19.58 -3.73
CA GLN A 956 21.06 20.13 -4.94
C GLN A 956 20.84 19.24 -6.17
N MET A 957 20.96 17.91 -6.02
CA MET A 957 20.69 16.95 -7.09
C MET A 957 19.22 16.99 -7.52
N VAL A 958 18.31 17.19 -6.57
CA VAL A 958 16.85 17.19 -6.81
C VAL A 958 16.18 18.37 -6.10
N PRO A 959 16.22 19.59 -6.69
CA PRO A 959 15.65 20.79 -6.07
C PRO A 959 14.13 20.72 -5.81
N ALA A 960 13.40 19.95 -6.62
CA ALA A 960 11.95 19.77 -6.48
C ALA A 960 11.53 19.13 -5.13
N LEU A 961 12.45 18.44 -4.44
CA LEU A 961 12.21 17.92 -3.10
C LEU A 961 11.94 19.04 -2.08
N THR A 962 12.60 20.19 -2.23
CA THR A 962 12.43 21.34 -1.34
C THR A 962 10.97 21.82 -1.35
N GLU A 963 10.38 21.97 -2.53
CA GLU A 963 8.99 22.38 -2.67
C GLU A 963 8.05 21.30 -2.10
N THR A 964 8.31 20.03 -2.41
CA THR A 964 7.49 18.90 -1.95
C THR A 964 7.44 18.80 -0.43
N ILE A 965 8.60 18.93 0.23
CA ILE A 965 8.71 18.89 1.70
C ILE A 965 8.05 20.12 2.34
N LYS A 966 8.20 21.30 1.73
CA LYS A 966 7.55 22.52 2.23
C LYS A 966 6.04 22.49 2.09
N GLN A 967 5.51 21.98 0.98
CA GLN A 967 4.08 21.72 0.81
C GLN A 967 3.55 20.72 1.85
N ALA A 968 4.42 19.89 2.43
CA ALA A 968 4.12 18.99 3.53
C ALA A 968 3.95 19.73 4.89
N GLY A 969 4.23 21.04 4.94
CA GLY A 969 4.16 21.88 6.14
C GLY A 969 5.29 21.61 7.14
N LEU A 970 6.47 21.21 6.64
CA LEU A 970 7.65 20.88 7.45
C LEU A 970 8.76 21.91 7.22
N VAL A 971 9.44 22.30 8.31
CA VAL A 971 10.67 23.11 8.23
C VAL A 971 11.78 22.25 7.66
N LEU A 972 12.33 22.63 6.50
CA LEU A 972 13.44 21.91 5.88
C LEU A 972 14.77 22.53 6.29
N VAL A 973 15.66 21.69 6.83
CA VAL A 973 17.06 22.03 7.10
C VAL A 973 17.96 21.28 6.12
N SER A 974 18.87 22.00 5.46
CA SER A 974 19.90 21.42 4.59
C SER A 974 21.14 21.09 5.42
N ASP A 975 21.63 19.85 5.33
CA ASP A 975 22.82 19.37 6.02
C ASP A 975 24.04 19.31 5.11
N ALA A 976 24.95 20.26 5.30
CA ALA A 976 26.25 20.32 4.64
C ALA A 976 27.39 19.82 5.55
N SER A 977 27.08 19.13 6.65
CA SER A 977 28.09 18.73 7.64
C SER A 977 29.01 17.58 7.23
N ALA A 978 28.58 16.76 6.26
CA ALA A 978 29.34 15.60 5.76
C ALA A 978 30.16 15.89 4.48
N GLU A 979 30.15 17.14 4.00
CA GLU A 979 30.89 17.55 2.81
C GLU A 979 32.34 17.91 3.22
N ASP A 980 33.17 16.89 3.43
CA ASP A 980 34.56 17.09 3.83
C ASP A 980 35.46 17.60 2.69
N THR A 981 36.22 18.61 3.07
CA THR A 981 37.32 19.36 2.43
C THR A 981 38.52 18.54 1.91
N THR A 982 38.32 17.37 1.29
CA THR A 982 39.41 16.53 0.74
C THR A 982 39.28 16.27 -0.76
N ALA A 983 39.26 17.33 -1.56
CA ALA A 983 39.66 17.25 -2.97
C ALA A 983 40.87 18.17 -3.18
N HIS A 984 41.96 17.57 -3.65
CA HIS A 984 43.32 18.09 -3.70
C HIS A 984 43.48 19.50 -4.29
N GLY A 985 44.52 20.19 -3.78
CA GLY A 985 44.92 21.54 -4.16
C GLY A 985 45.05 21.79 -5.66
N LEU A 986 44.19 22.67 -6.14
CA LEU A 986 44.43 23.59 -7.25
C LEU A 986 43.81 24.92 -6.81
N GLU A 987 44.65 25.83 -6.34
CA GLU A 987 44.31 27.25 -6.29
C GLU A 987 44.15 27.73 -7.75
N ALA A 988 42.92 27.67 -8.28
CA ALA A 988 42.43 28.52 -9.36
C ALA A 988 40.91 28.33 -9.54
N ASP A 989 40.19 29.45 -9.57
CA ASP A 989 38.73 29.63 -9.76
C ASP A 989 37.81 29.25 -8.60
N GLY A 990 37.61 30.25 -7.73
CA GLY A 990 36.50 30.30 -6.79
C GLY A 990 35.13 30.42 -7.47
N ALA A 991 34.10 30.05 -6.70
CA ALA A 991 32.67 30.35 -6.89
C ALA A 991 31.74 29.32 -7.56
N VAL A 992 31.90 27.99 -7.35
CA VAL A 992 30.88 27.03 -7.85
C VAL A 992 30.28 26.05 -6.81
N PHE A 993 30.88 25.82 -5.63
CA PHE A 993 30.38 24.78 -4.69
C PHE A 993 29.83 25.27 -3.34
N ALA A 994 29.44 26.54 -3.22
CA ALA A 994 28.88 27.10 -1.98
C ALA A 994 27.53 27.81 -2.18
N MET A 995 26.71 27.35 -3.13
CA MET A 995 25.33 27.85 -3.25
C MET A 995 24.40 27.10 -2.29
N LYS A 996 23.82 27.87 -1.36
CA LYS A 996 22.70 27.44 -0.52
C LYS A 996 21.58 26.92 -1.43
N PRO A 997 20.99 25.74 -1.19
CA PRO A 997 19.83 25.31 -1.97
C PRO A 997 18.70 26.32 -1.77
N ASP A 998 18.15 26.83 -2.88
CA ASP A 998 17.10 27.84 -2.84
C ASP A 998 15.85 27.28 -2.13
N GLY A 999 15.23 28.13 -1.31
CA GLY A 999 14.00 27.77 -0.62
C GLY A 999 14.14 26.90 0.64
N VAL A 1000 15.34 26.72 1.22
CA VAL A 1000 15.49 25.99 2.50
C VAL A 1000 15.34 26.92 3.73
N SER A 1001 14.72 26.43 4.80
CA SER A 1001 14.42 27.21 6.03
C SER A 1001 15.60 27.35 7.01
N GLY A 1002 16.55 26.40 6.97
CA GLY A 1002 17.80 26.48 7.75
C GLY A 1002 18.95 25.68 7.13
N VAL A 1003 20.19 25.96 7.53
CA VAL A 1003 21.39 25.26 7.03
C VAL A 1003 22.24 24.81 8.20
N MET A 1004 22.53 23.52 8.25
CA MET A 1004 23.56 22.94 9.11
C MET A 1004 24.89 23.01 8.39
N LYS A 1005 25.81 23.83 8.90
CA LYS A 1005 27.13 24.06 8.31
C LYS A 1005 28.12 22.95 8.72
N ALA A 1006 29.19 22.77 7.93
CA ALA A 1006 30.33 21.91 8.25
C ALA A 1006 30.98 22.23 9.61
N ASN A 1007 30.88 23.48 10.07
CA ASN A 1007 31.36 23.86 11.38
C ASN A 1007 30.43 23.46 12.54
N GLY A 1008 29.38 22.66 12.32
CA GLY A 1008 28.48 22.16 13.37
C GLY A 1008 27.49 23.21 13.91
N ILE A 1009 27.32 24.32 13.19
CA ILE A 1009 26.35 25.37 13.53
C ILE A 1009 25.11 25.21 12.66
N LEU A 1010 23.94 25.13 13.30
CA LEU A 1010 22.65 25.19 12.63
C LEU A 1010 22.18 26.64 12.60
N ARG A 1011 22.02 27.20 11.40
CA ARG A 1011 21.51 28.56 11.19
C ARG A 1011 20.12 28.52 10.58
N PHE A 1012 19.14 29.15 11.22
CA PHE A 1012 17.83 29.41 10.62
C PHE A 1012 17.78 30.77 9.93
N ASN A 1013 16.92 30.91 8.92
CA ASN A 1013 16.69 32.20 8.25
C ASN A 1013 15.94 33.18 9.18
N GLU A 1014 16.14 34.48 8.99
CA GLU A 1014 15.56 35.53 9.87
C GLU A 1014 14.02 35.56 9.86
N THR A 1015 13.39 35.08 8.78
CA THR A 1015 11.96 34.76 8.71
C THR A 1015 11.79 33.30 8.28
N VAL A 1016 11.20 32.49 9.15
CA VAL A 1016 10.68 31.17 8.77
C VAL A 1016 9.20 31.37 8.45
N ASP A 1017 8.91 31.68 7.18
CA ASP A 1017 7.52 31.69 6.70
C ASP A 1017 6.97 30.26 6.80
N MET A 1018 6.01 30.09 7.71
CA MET A 1018 5.25 28.87 7.96
C MET A 1018 3.98 28.84 7.12
#